data_AF-A0A8J6KYC3-F1
#
_entry.id   AF-A0A8J6KYC3-F1
#
_cell.length_a   1.000
_cell.length_b   1.000
_cell.length_c   1.000
_cell.angle_alpha   90.00
_cell.angle_beta   90.00
_cell.angle_gamma   90.00
#
_symmetry.space_group_name_H-M   'P 1'
#
loop_
_entity.id
_entity.type
_entity.pdbx_description
1 polymer ?
#
loop_
_entity_poly.entity_id
_entity_poly.type
_entity_poly.pdbx_seq_one_letter_code
_entity_poly.pdbx_strand_id
1 'polypeptide(L)'
;MSIIRVLFYSKDKLWRYSYTATYYIYDLRNGEFVRGYELPRPIQYLCWSPVGSKLAYVYQNNIYLKQRPGDPPFQITHTGRENKIFNGIPDWVYEEEMLAAKYALWWSPNGKFLAYAEFNDSDIPIIAYSYYGDGQYPRTINIPYPKAGAKNPVVRIFIVDTTYPHHVGPIEVPVPDVIASSDYYFSWLTWVTDERICLQWLKRVQNVSVLSICDFREDWHSWDCPKFFVSTPAFSYDAISYYKIFSDKDGYKHIHYIKDTVENAIQITSGKWEAIYIFRVTQDSLISIGNSPPSKKCVTCHLRKERCQYYTASFSYDAKYYALVCYALWYKMILPPQFDRSKKYPLLIQVYGGPCSQSVKSVFAVHWITYLASKEGIVVALVDGRGTAFQGDKFLYAVYRKLGVYEVEDQITAVRQEKKMKNIYIVAGFFIMLVQGSWQHSLQDTEEKPRSFPASQTEPLQDPDQINEDKRHSQGTFTSDYSKYLDSRRAQDFVQWLMNTKRNRNNIAKRHDEFERHAEGTFTSDVSSYLEGQAAKEFIAWLVKGRGRRDFPEEVTIVEELGRRHADGSFSDEMNTILDNLATRDFINWLIQTKITDKSVERPTETLALSLGGRGQSPVERKRHPHLASEGSQSSFQRRGDGFSLTVHNLTCLQTPWKVLLGLLGVAALVTVITVPVVLLNKDDAAADSRRTYLLADYLKNTFRIKSYSLRWVSDYEYLYKQENNILLVNAEHGNSSIFLKNSTFESFGDSISDYSVSPDGRFVLLEYNYVKLITEEKIPNNTQWITWSPEGHKLAYVWKNDIYVKIEPNSPSQRITTSGSGDAIYNGITDWVYEEEVFGAYSALWWSPDSTFLAYAQFNDTGVPHIEYSFYSDESLQYPRTVWIPYPKAGAVNPTVKFFIANIGSLSSTSSVVSIQVPAPASVEKGDHYLCDVAWVTEERISLQWLRRIQNFSVMAICDYDKTNQTWNCPVAQQHDEMSTTGWVGRVSVLQFWYQMILPPHFDKSKKYPLLLEVYAGPCSQKADAAFRLNWATYLASTENIIVASFDGRGSGYQGDKIMHAINRRLGTLEVEDQIEAAKEFVKMGFVDSTRVAIWGWSYGGYVTSMVLGSGSGVFKCGIAVAPVSRWEYYDSVYTERYMGLPTPEDNLDHYRNSTVMSRAENFKQVQYLLIHGTADDNVHFQQSAQISKALVDAGVDFQAMWYTDEDHSIASSAAHQHIYTHMSHFLQQCFCLQ
;
A
#
# COMPACT_ATOMS: atom_id res chain seq x y z
N MET A 1 -24.09 -24.86 -40.56
CA MET A 1 -23.10 -23.99 -39.90
C MET A 1 -21.97 -24.85 -39.40
N SER A 2 -20.72 -24.47 -39.63
CA SER A 2 -19.55 -25.07 -38.96
C SER A 2 -19.35 -24.33 -37.64
N ILE A 3 -19.43 -25.02 -36.50
CA ILE A 3 -19.15 -24.40 -35.20
C ILE A 3 -17.65 -24.56 -34.95
N ILE A 4 -16.96 -23.47 -34.63
CA ILE A 4 -15.55 -23.46 -34.26
C ILE A 4 -15.47 -22.82 -32.87
N ARG A 5 -14.61 -23.34 -31.98
CA ARG A 5 -14.42 -22.80 -30.64
C ARG A 5 -12.99 -22.34 -30.41
N VAL A 6 -12.84 -21.30 -29.60
CA VAL A 6 -11.56 -20.87 -29.06
C VAL A 6 -11.46 -21.39 -27.64
N LEU A 7 -10.30 -21.96 -27.30
CA LEU A 7 -9.95 -22.41 -25.96
C LEU A 7 -8.82 -21.52 -25.44
N PHE A 8 -9.00 -20.97 -24.24
CA PHE A 8 -7.99 -20.19 -23.54
C PHE A 8 -7.23 -21.09 -22.57
N TYR A 9 -5.92 -20.87 -22.42
CA TYR A 9 -5.04 -21.71 -21.59
C TYR A 9 -4.43 -20.95 -20.41
N SER A 10 -3.95 -19.73 -20.63
CA SER A 10 -3.41 -18.83 -19.62
C SER A 10 -4.00 -17.42 -19.81
N LYS A 11 -4.06 -16.63 -18.72
CA LYS A 11 -4.69 -15.30 -18.67
C LYS A 11 -3.97 -14.43 -17.65
N ASP A 12 -3.27 -13.40 -18.14
CA ASP A 12 -2.50 -12.46 -17.32
C ASP A 12 -3.25 -11.12 -17.30
N LYS A 13 -3.72 -10.69 -16.11
CA LYS A 13 -4.56 -9.49 -15.97
C LYS A 13 -3.73 -8.22 -16.11
N LEU A 14 -4.26 -7.22 -16.82
CA LEU A 14 -3.66 -5.90 -17.00
C LEU A 14 -4.37 -4.87 -16.10
N TRP A 15 -5.45 -4.24 -16.58
CA TRP A 15 -6.27 -3.29 -15.82
C TRP A 15 -7.63 -3.91 -15.43
N ARG A 16 -8.68 -3.13 -15.12
CA ARG A 16 -9.94 -3.68 -14.58
C ARG A 16 -10.58 -4.74 -15.48
N TYR A 17 -10.62 -4.50 -16.79
CA TYR A 17 -11.26 -5.34 -17.80
C TYR A 17 -10.24 -6.06 -18.71
N SER A 18 -9.09 -5.45 -18.99
CA SER A 18 -8.05 -6.00 -19.88
C SER A 18 -7.24 -7.13 -19.26
N TYR A 19 -6.78 -8.01 -20.14
CA TYR A 19 -5.88 -9.12 -19.87
C TYR A 19 -5.23 -9.56 -21.17
N THR A 20 -4.03 -10.14 -21.10
CA THR A 20 -3.49 -10.92 -22.21
C THR A 20 -3.79 -12.41 -21.99
N ALA A 21 -3.83 -13.20 -23.05
CA ALA A 21 -4.08 -14.65 -22.96
C ALA A 21 -3.44 -15.45 -24.10
N THR A 22 -3.22 -16.74 -23.83
CA THR A 22 -2.90 -17.74 -24.87
C THR A 22 -4.18 -18.40 -25.37
N TYR A 23 -4.42 -18.32 -26.68
CA TYR A 23 -5.61 -18.85 -27.35
C TYR A 23 -5.24 -19.98 -28.32
N TYR A 24 -6.02 -21.05 -28.30
CA TYR A 24 -5.99 -22.14 -29.27
C TYR A 24 -7.34 -22.21 -30.01
N ILE A 25 -7.34 -22.52 -31.30
CA ILE A 25 -8.58 -22.71 -32.08
C ILE A 25 -8.82 -24.20 -32.29
N TYR A 26 -10.01 -24.67 -31.95
CA TYR A 26 -10.44 -26.06 -32.08
C TYR A 26 -11.60 -26.18 -33.08
N ASP A 27 -11.40 -27.00 -34.11
CA ASP A 27 -12.38 -27.29 -35.15
C ASP A 27 -13.29 -28.44 -34.70
N LEU A 28 -14.54 -28.11 -34.31
CA LEU A 28 -15.51 -29.11 -33.85
C LEU A 28 -16.01 -30.03 -34.98
N ARG A 29 -15.75 -29.73 -36.26
CA ARG A 29 -16.09 -30.61 -37.39
C ARG A 29 -15.06 -31.71 -37.58
N ASN A 30 -13.78 -31.36 -37.46
CA ASN A 30 -12.66 -32.29 -37.68
C ASN A 30 -12.18 -32.96 -36.37
N GLY A 31 -12.51 -32.39 -35.21
CA GLY A 31 -12.11 -32.92 -33.89
C GLY A 31 -10.65 -32.59 -33.52
N GLU A 32 -10.07 -31.56 -34.13
CA GLU A 32 -8.65 -31.25 -34.02
C GLU A 32 -8.39 -29.75 -33.74
N PHE A 33 -7.22 -29.47 -33.17
CA PHE A 33 -6.69 -28.12 -33.06
C PHE A 33 -6.15 -27.64 -34.41
N VAL A 34 -6.42 -26.38 -34.75
CA VAL A 34 -5.92 -25.75 -35.98
C VAL A 34 -4.43 -25.44 -35.85
N ARG A 35 -3.58 -26.26 -36.47
CA ARG A 35 -2.11 -26.12 -36.44
C ARG A 35 -1.53 -25.29 -37.60
N GLY A 36 -2.37 -24.86 -38.55
CA GLY A 36 -1.96 -23.98 -39.65
C GLY A 36 -1.82 -22.53 -39.18
N TYR A 37 -0.60 -21.99 -39.20
CA TYR A 37 -0.26 -20.64 -38.74
C TYR A 37 -0.85 -20.33 -37.35
N GLU A 38 -0.31 -20.92 -36.29
CA GLU A 38 -0.80 -20.69 -34.92
C GLU A 38 -0.90 -19.21 -34.53
N LEU A 39 -1.81 -18.90 -33.60
CA LEU A 39 -1.93 -17.56 -33.03
C LEU A 39 -0.67 -17.19 -32.22
N PRO A 40 -0.17 -15.94 -32.34
CA PRO A 40 0.94 -15.47 -31.51
C PRO A 40 0.55 -15.42 -30.03
N ARG A 41 1.55 -15.28 -29.15
CA ARG A 41 1.37 -15.37 -27.70
C ARG A 41 2.21 -14.29 -26.99
N PRO A 42 1.68 -13.60 -25.96
CA PRO A 42 0.27 -13.55 -25.57
C PRO A 42 -0.54 -12.55 -26.43
N ILE A 43 -1.85 -12.76 -26.59
CA ILE A 43 -2.75 -11.85 -27.34
C ILE A 43 -3.57 -11.00 -26.38
N GLN A 44 -3.75 -9.72 -26.71
CA GLN A 44 -4.45 -8.72 -25.89
C GLN A 44 -5.97 -8.78 -26.08
N TYR A 45 -6.44 -8.97 -27.32
CA TYR A 45 -7.87 -9.15 -27.62
C TYR A 45 -8.07 -10.05 -28.84
N LEU A 46 -9.20 -10.76 -28.90
CA LEU A 46 -9.60 -11.59 -30.04
C LEU A 46 -11.12 -11.59 -30.15
N CYS A 47 -11.64 -11.40 -31.38
CA CYS A 47 -13.06 -11.49 -31.69
C CYS A 47 -13.30 -12.22 -33.02
N TRP A 48 -14.43 -12.94 -33.10
CA TRP A 48 -14.92 -13.50 -34.36
C TRP A 48 -15.74 -12.45 -35.12
N SER A 49 -15.77 -12.58 -36.44
CA SER A 49 -16.76 -11.90 -37.26
C SER A 49 -18.16 -12.49 -37.02
N PRO A 50 -19.25 -11.69 -37.06
CA PRO A 50 -20.61 -12.18 -36.85
C PRO A 50 -21.06 -13.26 -37.84
N VAL A 51 -20.42 -13.32 -39.02
CA VAL A 51 -20.76 -14.25 -40.10
C VAL A 51 -19.51 -14.99 -40.59
N GLY A 52 -19.66 -16.29 -40.84
CA GLY A 52 -18.61 -17.14 -41.42
C GLY A 52 -17.57 -17.61 -40.40
N SER A 53 -16.29 -17.48 -40.74
CA SER A 53 -15.15 -17.95 -39.93
C SER A 53 -13.97 -16.97 -39.92
N LYS A 54 -14.19 -15.70 -40.27
CA LYS A 54 -13.17 -14.66 -40.13
C LYS A 54 -12.98 -14.36 -38.64
N LEU A 55 -11.76 -14.02 -38.22
CA LEU A 55 -11.46 -13.52 -36.88
C LEU A 55 -10.46 -12.38 -36.94
N ALA A 56 -10.53 -11.48 -35.96
CA ALA A 56 -9.55 -10.43 -35.74
C ALA A 56 -8.95 -10.56 -34.34
N TYR A 57 -7.67 -10.22 -34.18
CA TYR A 57 -6.99 -10.20 -32.90
C TYR A 57 -5.99 -9.04 -32.79
N VAL A 58 -5.67 -8.65 -31.55
CA VAL A 58 -4.70 -7.59 -31.24
C VAL A 58 -3.49 -8.19 -30.56
N TYR A 59 -2.32 -7.94 -31.14
CA TYR A 59 -1.02 -8.41 -30.68
C TYR A 59 0.01 -7.29 -30.84
N GLN A 60 0.78 -6.99 -29.79
CA GLN A 60 1.73 -5.87 -29.75
C GLN A 60 1.08 -4.55 -30.21
N ASN A 61 -0.09 -4.22 -29.65
CA ASN A 61 -0.91 -3.04 -29.97
C ASN A 61 -1.32 -2.90 -31.46
N ASN A 62 -1.21 -3.97 -32.26
CA ASN A 62 -1.55 -3.99 -33.67
C ASN A 62 -2.64 -5.02 -34.00
N ILE A 63 -3.52 -4.67 -34.94
CA ILE A 63 -4.66 -5.50 -35.34
C ILE A 63 -4.25 -6.44 -36.48
N TYR A 64 -4.65 -7.70 -36.36
CA TYR A 64 -4.46 -8.74 -37.37
C TYR A 64 -5.81 -9.40 -37.71
N LEU A 65 -5.98 -9.79 -38.97
CA LEU A 65 -7.16 -10.44 -39.53
C LEU A 65 -6.77 -11.81 -40.09
N LYS A 66 -7.60 -12.83 -39.84
CA LYS A 66 -7.56 -14.12 -40.53
C LYS A 66 -8.87 -14.35 -41.26
N GLN A 67 -8.82 -14.71 -42.54
CA GLN A 67 -10.01 -15.05 -43.34
C GLN A 67 -10.62 -16.38 -42.87
N ARG A 68 -9.78 -17.35 -42.50
CA ARG A 68 -10.13 -18.59 -41.82
C ARG A 68 -9.07 -18.91 -40.75
N PRO A 69 -9.39 -19.71 -39.72
CA PRO A 69 -8.46 -20.00 -38.63
C PRO A 69 -7.09 -20.55 -39.03
N GLY A 70 -7.03 -21.34 -40.10
CA GLY A 70 -5.79 -21.96 -40.60
C GLY A 70 -5.03 -21.16 -41.65
N ASP A 71 -5.57 -20.02 -42.10
CA ASP A 71 -4.93 -19.16 -43.10
C ASP A 71 -3.83 -18.30 -42.44
N PRO A 72 -2.80 -17.82 -43.17
CA PRO A 72 -1.85 -16.85 -42.62
C PRO A 72 -2.56 -15.55 -42.17
N PRO A 73 -2.10 -14.90 -41.08
CA PRO A 73 -2.66 -13.64 -40.64
C PRO A 73 -2.24 -12.48 -41.55
N PHE A 74 -3.19 -11.59 -41.85
CA PHE A 74 -2.97 -10.29 -42.46
C PHE A 74 -2.89 -9.21 -41.38
N GLN A 75 -1.83 -8.40 -41.36
CA GLN A 75 -1.68 -7.29 -40.42
C GLN A 75 -2.39 -6.04 -40.97
N ILE A 76 -3.36 -5.50 -40.23
CA ILE A 76 -4.15 -4.31 -40.62
C ILE A 76 -3.41 -3.02 -40.22
N THR A 77 -2.75 -3.01 -39.06
CA THR A 77 -2.07 -1.82 -38.53
C THR A 77 -0.59 -2.08 -38.28
N HIS A 78 0.25 -1.08 -38.52
CA HIS A 78 1.69 -1.12 -38.23
C HIS A 78 2.14 0.02 -37.28
N THR A 79 1.20 0.80 -36.73
CA THR A 79 1.48 1.96 -35.87
C THR A 79 1.62 1.61 -34.38
N GLY A 80 1.09 0.46 -33.95
CA GLY A 80 0.96 0.10 -32.54
C GLY A 80 2.30 0.06 -31.81
N ARG A 81 2.34 0.71 -30.65
CA ARG A 81 3.51 0.89 -29.78
C ARG A 81 3.06 0.85 -28.33
N GLU A 82 3.73 0.05 -27.51
CA GLU A 82 3.46 -0.04 -26.07
C GLU A 82 3.51 1.35 -25.40
N ASN A 83 2.53 1.64 -24.54
CA ASN A 83 2.34 2.92 -23.85
C ASN A 83 2.37 4.18 -24.75
N LYS A 84 2.08 4.06 -26.05
CA LYS A 84 2.10 5.20 -26.99
C LYS A 84 1.03 5.15 -28.08
N ILE A 85 0.77 4.00 -28.69
CA ILE A 85 -0.26 3.85 -29.73
C ILE A 85 -0.96 2.50 -29.54
N PHE A 86 -2.27 2.51 -29.33
CA PHE A 86 -3.12 1.33 -29.12
C PHE A 86 -4.13 1.22 -30.27
N ASN A 87 -4.08 0.14 -31.07
CA ASN A 87 -5.06 -0.13 -32.13
C ASN A 87 -6.03 -1.23 -31.71
N GLY A 88 -7.34 -0.93 -31.72
CA GLY A 88 -8.41 -1.91 -31.50
C GLY A 88 -8.62 -2.36 -30.05
N ILE A 89 -7.78 -1.87 -29.14
CA ILE A 89 -7.94 -1.92 -27.68
C ILE A 89 -7.78 -0.48 -27.16
N PRO A 90 -8.48 -0.11 -26.08
CA PRO A 90 -8.37 1.22 -25.48
C PRO A 90 -7.07 1.42 -24.69
N ASP A 91 -6.71 2.70 -24.50
CA ASP A 91 -5.81 3.13 -23.42
C ASP A 91 -6.49 3.04 -22.04
N TRP A 92 -5.78 3.41 -20.97
CA TRP A 92 -6.28 3.30 -19.60
C TRP A 92 -7.55 4.13 -19.35
N VAL A 93 -7.64 5.35 -19.89
CA VAL A 93 -8.78 6.25 -19.70
C VAL A 93 -9.99 5.74 -20.47
N TYR A 94 -9.77 5.26 -21.69
CA TYR A 94 -10.87 4.73 -22.48
C TYR A 94 -11.36 3.38 -21.97
N GLU A 95 -10.49 2.55 -21.36
CA GLU A 95 -10.93 1.33 -20.68
C GLU A 95 -11.79 1.65 -19.44
N GLU A 96 -11.32 2.54 -18.57
CA GLU A 96 -11.92 2.73 -17.24
C GLU A 96 -13.07 3.75 -17.21
N GLU A 97 -12.96 4.86 -17.95
CA GLU A 97 -13.85 6.04 -17.81
C GLU A 97 -14.76 6.30 -19.03
N MET A 98 -14.40 5.87 -20.25
CA MET A 98 -15.19 6.16 -21.47
C MET A 98 -15.97 4.96 -22.01
N LEU A 99 -15.32 3.80 -22.20
CA LEU A 99 -15.94 2.62 -22.83
C LEU A 99 -16.34 1.52 -21.83
N ALA A 100 -15.78 1.51 -20.62
CA ALA A 100 -15.98 0.47 -19.60
C ALA A 100 -15.75 -0.97 -20.14
N ALA A 101 -14.80 -1.11 -21.07
CA ALA A 101 -14.61 -2.32 -21.87
C ALA A 101 -13.15 -2.48 -22.32
N LYS A 102 -12.70 -3.72 -22.48
CA LYS A 102 -11.34 -4.08 -22.91
C LYS A 102 -11.11 -4.08 -24.44
N TYR A 103 -11.98 -3.44 -25.22
CA TYR A 103 -11.95 -3.53 -26.69
C TYR A 103 -12.47 -2.27 -27.36
N ALA A 104 -11.92 -1.98 -28.54
CA ALA A 104 -12.32 -0.89 -29.42
C ALA A 104 -12.34 -1.38 -30.88
N LEU A 105 -13.07 -2.49 -31.10
CA LEU A 105 -13.19 -3.25 -32.34
C LEU A 105 -14.66 -3.65 -32.56
N TRP A 106 -15.24 -3.25 -33.69
CA TRP A 106 -16.66 -3.44 -34.00
C TRP A 106 -16.86 -3.91 -35.46
N TRP A 107 -17.30 -5.15 -35.64
CA TRP A 107 -17.63 -5.71 -36.96
C TRP A 107 -18.97 -5.21 -37.50
N SER A 108 -19.09 -5.04 -38.82
CA SER A 108 -20.39 -4.87 -39.47
C SER A 108 -21.25 -6.15 -39.32
N PRO A 109 -22.59 -6.04 -39.29
CA PRO A 109 -23.49 -7.19 -39.13
C PRO A 109 -23.23 -8.37 -40.09
N ASN A 110 -22.80 -8.10 -41.33
CA ASN A 110 -22.47 -9.10 -42.35
C ASN A 110 -21.00 -9.54 -42.38
N GLY A 111 -20.10 -8.90 -41.62
CA GLY A 111 -18.66 -9.19 -41.66
C GLY A 111 -17.91 -8.73 -42.92
N LYS A 112 -18.45 -7.78 -43.70
CA LYS A 112 -17.73 -7.03 -44.77
C LYS A 112 -16.68 -6.12 -44.14
N PHE A 113 -17.08 -5.26 -43.20
CA PHE A 113 -16.21 -4.26 -42.60
C PHE A 113 -15.86 -4.55 -41.14
N LEU A 114 -14.73 -3.97 -40.71
CA LEU A 114 -14.30 -3.91 -39.31
C LEU A 114 -13.92 -2.47 -38.96
N ALA A 115 -14.61 -1.88 -38.00
CA ALA A 115 -14.26 -0.60 -37.40
C ALA A 115 -13.33 -0.80 -36.21
N TYR A 116 -12.36 0.10 -36.02
CA TYR A 116 -11.50 0.14 -34.84
C TYR A 116 -11.15 1.58 -34.43
N ALA A 117 -10.72 1.75 -33.18
CA ALA A 117 -10.11 2.99 -32.72
C ALA A 117 -8.58 2.86 -32.59
N GLU A 118 -7.86 3.91 -32.99
CA GLU A 118 -6.46 4.17 -32.65
C GLU A 118 -6.43 5.21 -31.52
N PHE A 119 -5.78 4.89 -30.40
CA PHE A 119 -5.53 5.83 -29.30
C PHE A 119 -4.05 6.16 -29.25
N ASN A 120 -3.71 7.44 -29.31
CA ASN A 120 -2.34 7.93 -29.29
C ASN A 120 -2.03 8.69 -28.00
N ASP A 121 -1.20 8.05 -27.17
CA ASP A 121 -0.72 8.48 -25.87
C ASP A 121 0.68 9.13 -25.92
N SER A 122 1.27 9.29 -27.11
CA SER A 122 2.69 9.68 -27.26
C SER A 122 3.09 11.00 -26.59
N ASP A 123 2.12 11.90 -26.34
CA ASP A 123 2.30 13.22 -25.72
C ASP A 123 1.67 13.32 -24.31
N ILE A 124 1.27 12.18 -23.71
CA ILE A 124 0.57 12.14 -22.42
C ILE A 124 1.58 12.02 -21.28
N PRO A 125 1.46 12.83 -20.21
CA PRO A 125 2.32 12.68 -19.04
C PRO A 125 2.25 11.27 -18.44
N ILE A 126 3.41 10.75 -18.08
CA ILE A 126 3.57 9.43 -17.49
C ILE A 126 3.46 9.55 -15.96
N ILE A 127 2.66 8.68 -15.34
CA ILE A 127 2.82 8.37 -13.92
C ILE A 127 3.74 7.16 -13.78
N ALA A 128 4.79 7.33 -12.97
CA ALA A 128 5.75 6.30 -12.61
C ALA A 128 5.45 5.82 -11.17
N TYR A 129 5.54 4.52 -10.91
CA TYR A 129 5.47 3.98 -9.55
C TYR A 129 6.33 2.72 -9.37
N SER A 130 6.81 2.52 -8.14
CA SER A 130 7.71 1.42 -7.76
C SER A 130 6.96 0.07 -7.66
N TYR A 131 7.45 -0.97 -8.34
CA TYR A 131 6.93 -2.35 -8.22
C TYR A 131 7.95 -3.30 -7.58
N TYR A 132 7.67 -3.67 -6.33
CA TYR A 132 8.51 -4.52 -5.47
C TYR A 132 8.29 -6.03 -5.68
N GLY A 133 8.37 -6.49 -6.94
CA GLY A 133 8.31 -7.93 -7.26
C GLY A 133 9.51 -8.73 -6.73
N ASP A 134 9.56 -10.03 -7.04
CA ASP A 134 10.53 -11.00 -6.48
C ASP A 134 11.99 -10.84 -6.99
N GLY A 135 12.31 -9.70 -7.61
CA GLY A 135 13.64 -9.38 -8.11
C GLY A 135 14.52 -8.75 -7.02
N GLN A 136 15.84 -8.79 -7.22
CA GLN A 136 16.81 -8.16 -6.31
C GLN A 136 16.63 -6.64 -6.24
N TYR A 137 16.24 -6.02 -7.35
CA TYR A 137 15.89 -4.61 -7.45
C TYR A 137 14.39 -4.47 -7.75
N PRO A 138 13.71 -3.42 -7.26
CA PRO A 138 12.40 -3.02 -7.76
C PRO A 138 12.48 -2.57 -9.23
N ARG A 139 11.33 -2.33 -9.84
CA ARG A 139 11.21 -1.87 -11.22
C ARG A 139 10.12 -0.83 -11.33
N THR A 140 10.38 0.29 -12.00
CA THR A 140 9.38 1.33 -12.24
C THR A 140 8.36 0.89 -13.28
N ILE A 141 7.07 1.00 -12.92
CA ILE A 141 5.96 0.83 -13.86
C ILE A 141 5.52 2.20 -14.34
N ASN A 142 5.62 2.42 -15.65
CA ASN A 142 5.25 3.65 -16.33
C ASN A 142 3.88 3.49 -17.00
N ILE A 143 2.92 4.38 -16.71
CA ILE A 143 1.59 4.42 -17.31
C ILE A 143 1.32 5.84 -17.86
N PRO A 144 0.94 6.02 -19.14
CA PRO A 144 0.40 7.29 -19.62
C PRO A 144 -0.92 7.60 -18.89
N TYR A 145 -0.98 8.72 -18.17
CA TYR A 145 -2.12 9.03 -17.31
C TYR A 145 -2.43 10.54 -17.34
N PRO A 146 -3.50 10.98 -18.02
CA PRO A 146 -3.84 12.39 -18.12
C PRO A 146 -4.61 12.87 -16.88
N LYS A 147 -3.88 13.39 -15.88
CA LYS A 147 -4.51 14.09 -14.73
C LYS A 147 -5.24 15.35 -15.20
N ALA A 148 -6.17 15.84 -14.39
CA ALA A 148 -6.97 17.02 -14.73
C ALA A 148 -6.07 18.22 -15.12
N GLY A 149 -6.29 18.77 -16.32
CA GLY A 149 -5.48 19.85 -16.90
C GLY A 149 -4.34 19.40 -17.83
N ALA A 150 -3.84 18.16 -17.73
CA ALA A 150 -2.86 17.61 -18.67
C ALA A 150 -3.46 17.36 -20.07
N LYS A 151 -2.66 17.07 -21.10
CA LYS A 151 -3.18 16.70 -22.44
C LYS A 151 -3.97 15.38 -22.38
N ASN A 152 -5.02 15.23 -23.19
CA ASN A 152 -5.81 13.99 -23.33
C ASN A 152 -5.33 13.12 -24.53
N PRO A 153 -5.53 11.79 -24.50
CA PRO A 153 -5.24 10.89 -25.62
C PRO A 153 -5.92 11.33 -26.92
N VAL A 154 -5.21 11.28 -28.03
CA VAL A 154 -5.78 11.58 -29.36
C VAL A 154 -6.39 10.30 -29.92
N VAL A 155 -7.73 10.25 -29.99
CA VAL A 155 -8.48 9.12 -30.54
C VAL A 155 -8.84 9.35 -32.01
N ARG A 156 -8.68 8.32 -32.84
CA ARG A 156 -9.05 8.31 -34.27
C ARG A 156 -9.81 7.03 -34.57
N ILE A 157 -10.84 7.11 -35.43
CA ILE A 157 -11.67 5.95 -35.78
C ILE A 157 -11.42 5.57 -37.23
N PHE A 158 -11.20 4.28 -37.47
CA PHE A 158 -10.85 3.71 -38.78
C PHE A 158 -11.77 2.56 -39.15
N ILE A 159 -11.97 2.36 -40.46
CA ILE A 159 -12.73 1.22 -41.00
C ILE A 159 -11.96 0.57 -42.14
N VAL A 160 -11.90 -0.76 -42.14
CA VAL A 160 -11.25 -1.57 -43.19
C VAL A 160 -12.25 -2.55 -43.81
N ASP A 161 -12.22 -2.71 -45.13
CA ASP A 161 -12.92 -3.80 -45.82
C ASP A 161 -12.13 -5.10 -45.65
N THR A 162 -12.73 -6.05 -44.94
CA THR A 162 -12.13 -7.36 -44.64
C THR A 162 -12.33 -8.37 -45.77
N THR A 163 -12.85 -7.95 -46.92
CA THR A 163 -13.02 -8.76 -48.14
C THR A 163 -11.79 -8.62 -49.04
N TYR A 164 -11.30 -7.39 -49.23
CA TYR A 164 -10.14 -7.09 -50.07
C TYR A 164 -9.06 -6.26 -49.34
N PRO A 165 -8.55 -6.72 -48.17
CA PRO A 165 -7.66 -5.94 -47.31
C PRO A 165 -6.31 -5.56 -47.95
N HIS A 166 -5.96 -6.15 -49.11
CA HIS A 166 -4.78 -5.77 -49.90
C HIS A 166 -4.98 -4.56 -50.83
N HIS A 167 -6.21 -4.11 -51.08
CA HIS A 167 -6.52 -3.11 -52.11
C HIS A 167 -6.87 -1.73 -51.53
N VAL A 168 -7.48 -1.70 -50.34
CA VAL A 168 -7.90 -0.46 -49.67
C VAL A 168 -7.48 -0.56 -48.20
N GLY A 169 -6.62 0.35 -47.76
CA GLY A 169 -6.18 0.41 -46.37
C GLY A 169 -7.26 0.95 -45.42
N PRO A 170 -6.98 1.04 -44.11
CA PRO A 170 -7.92 1.62 -43.15
C PRO A 170 -8.29 3.07 -43.52
N ILE A 171 -9.59 3.31 -43.70
CA ILE A 171 -10.15 4.64 -44.01
C ILE A 171 -10.50 5.32 -42.68
N GLU A 172 -9.99 6.52 -42.45
CA GLU A 172 -10.33 7.32 -41.26
C GLU A 172 -11.74 7.93 -41.39
N VAL A 173 -12.52 7.86 -40.30
CA VAL A 173 -13.84 8.50 -40.20
C VAL A 173 -13.64 9.94 -39.71
N PRO A 174 -14.06 10.98 -40.46
CA PRO A 174 -13.73 12.36 -40.14
C PRO A 174 -14.40 12.85 -38.84
N VAL A 175 -13.60 13.45 -37.96
CA VAL A 175 -14.08 14.11 -36.73
C VAL A 175 -14.77 15.43 -37.12
N PRO A 176 -16.00 15.71 -36.66
CA PRO A 176 -16.69 16.97 -37.00
C PRO A 176 -15.93 18.21 -36.52
N ASP A 177 -15.78 19.25 -37.36
CA ASP A 177 -15.01 20.48 -37.03
C ASP A 177 -15.44 21.18 -35.72
N VAL A 178 -16.74 21.10 -35.39
CA VAL A 178 -17.30 21.60 -34.12
C VAL A 178 -16.66 20.92 -32.92
N ILE A 179 -16.24 19.66 -33.05
CA ILE A 179 -15.51 18.89 -32.04
C ILE A 179 -13.99 19.10 -32.21
N ALA A 180 -13.46 18.91 -33.43
CA ALA A 180 -12.01 18.92 -33.73
C ALA A 180 -11.28 20.25 -33.42
N SER A 181 -12.03 21.32 -33.22
CA SER A 181 -11.55 22.64 -32.76
C SER A 181 -11.03 22.70 -31.30
N SER A 182 -11.03 21.58 -30.58
CA SER A 182 -10.59 21.48 -29.17
C SER A 182 -10.32 20.02 -28.79
N ASP A 183 -9.65 19.75 -27.66
CA ASP A 183 -9.63 18.41 -27.05
C ASP A 183 -11.02 17.77 -27.02
N TYR A 184 -11.09 16.50 -27.40
CA TYR A 184 -12.33 15.73 -27.52
C TYR A 184 -12.21 14.31 -26.98
N TYR A 185 -13.36 13.68 -26.75
CA TYR A 185 -13.49 12.26 -26.51
C TYR A 185 -14.38 11.61 -27.57
N PHE A 186 -14.07 10.37 -27.90
CA PHE A 186 -15.02 9.41 -28.48
C PHE A 186 -15.70 8.67 -27.33
N SER A 187 -17.02 8.47 -27.35
CA SER A 187 -17.71 7.76 -26.25
C SER A 187 -18.44 6.50 -26.70
N TRP A 188 -18.77 6.36 -27.99
CA TRP A 188 -19.58 5.24 -28.47
C TRP A 188 -19.56 5.09 -29.99
N LEU A 189 -19.62 3.84 -30.49
CA LEU A 189 -19.88 3.49 -31.89
C LEU A 189 -20.88 2.33 -31.97
N THR A 190 -21.79 2.40 -32.93
CA THR A 190 -22.53 1.23 -33.44
C THR A 190 -22.55 1.23 -34.97
N TRP A 191 -22.70 0.03 -35.54
CA TRP A 191 -23.24 -0.13 -36.88
C TRP A 191 -24.77 0.06 -36.83
N VAL A 192 -25.33 0.70 -37.86
CA VAL A 192 -26.79 0.90 -38.05
C VAL A 192 -27.29 0.01 -39.19
N THR A 193 -26.49 -0.10 -40.25
CA THR A 193 -26.58 -1.12 -41.30
C THR A 193 -25.17 -1.66 -41.55
N ASP A 194 -24.96 -2.47 -42.60
CA ASP A 194 -23.62 -2.88 -43.01
C ASP A 194 -22.75 -1.75 -43.59
N GLU A 195 -23.37 -0.66 -44.03
CA GLU A 195 -22.72 0.46 -44.74
C GLU A 195 -23.05 1.83 -44.10
N ARG A 196 -23.67 1.81 -42.92
CA ARG A 196 -23.98 2.99 -42.10
C ARG A 196 -23.50 2.78 -40.66
N ILE A 197 -22.72 3.73 -40.16
CA ILE A 197 -22.22 3.79 -38.78
C ILE A 197 -22.82 4.97 -38.03
N CYS A 198 -22.83 4.90 -36.70
CA CYS A 198 -23.19 5.99 -35.81
C CYS A 198 -22.16 6.10 -34.68
N LEU A 199 -21.56 7.27 -34.53
CA LEU A 199 -20.52 7.58 -33.56
C LEU A 199 -20.95 8.74 -32.65
N GLN A 200 -20.59 8.68 -31.37
CA GLN A 200 -20.77 9.78 -30.43
C GLN A 200 -19.43 10.43 -30.08
N TRP A 201 -19.38 11.74 -30.25
CA TRP A 201 -18.26 12.60 -29.90
C TRP A 201 -18.65 13.58 -28.77
N LEU A 202 -17.68 13.91 -27.92
CA LEU A 202 -17.81 14.86 -26.82
C LEU A 202 -16.67 15.88 -26.89
N LYS A 203 -16.92 17.16 -26.60
CA LYS A 203 -15.80 18.07 -26.22
C LYS A 203 -15.26 17.66 -24.84
N ARG A 204 -14.01 18.01 -24.53
CA ARG A 204 -13.38 17.73 -23.24
C ARG A 204 -14.16 18.22 -22.01
N VAL A 205 -14.87 19.34 -22.13
CA VAL A 205 -15.74 19.92 -21.07
C VAL A 205 -17.08 19.18 -20.94
N GLN A 206 -17.38 18.24 -21.85
CA GLN A 206 -18.58 17.39 -21.92
C GLN A 206 -19.93 18.12 -21.94
N ASN A 207 -19.92 19.45 -22.10
CA ASN A 207 -21.10 20.31 -22.29
C ASN A 207 -21.65 20.30 -23.73
N VAL A 208 -20.94 19.70 -24.68
CA VAL A 208 -21.34 19.55 -26.08
C VAL A 208 -21.10 18.10 -26.50
N SER A 209 -22.15 17.47 -27.05
CA SER A 209 -22.08 16.16 -27.69
C SER A 209 -22.61 16.24 -29.11
N VAL A 210 -21.83 15.68 -30.05
CA VAL A 210 -22.14 15.58 -31.48
C VAL A 210 -22.30 14.12 -31.83
N LEU A 211 -23.27 13.82 -32.69
CA LEU A 211 -23.55 12.49 -33.20
C LEU A 211 -23.23 12.49 -34.70
N SER A 212 -22.24 11.71 -35.10
CA SER A 212 -21.93 11.49 -36.52
C SER A 212 -22.66 10.23 -36.98
N ILE A 213 -23.63 10.38 -37.87
CA ILE A 213 -24.13 9.25 -38.67
C ILE A 213 -23.39 9.33 -39.99
N CYS A 214 -22.69 8.27 -40.38
CA CYS A 214 -21.92 8.26 -41.62
C CYS A 214 -22.34 7.11 -42.54
N ASP A 215 -22.48 7.41 -43.83
CA ASP A 215 -22.75 6.44 -44.89
C ASP A 215 -21.49 6.18 -45.72
N PHE A 216 -21.28 4.92 -46.13
CA PHE A 216 -20.21 4.56 -47.05
C PHE A 216 -20.55 4.99 -48.49
N ARG A 217 -19.57 5.58 -49.19
CA ARG A 217 -19.69 6.00 -50.59
C ARG A 217 -18.78 5.13 -51.46
N GLU A 218 -19.35 4.15 -52.16
CA GLU A 218 -18.57 3.27 -53.08
C GLU A 218 -17.83 4.08 -54.16
N ASP A 219 -18.45 5.14 -54.69
CA ASP A 219 -17.87 6.03 -55.72
C ASP A 219 -16.51 6.63 -55.34
N TRP A 220 -16.29 6.88 -54.05
CA TRP A 220 -15.10 7.57 -53.51
C TRP A 220 -14.32 6.74 -52.49
N HIS A 221 -14.80 5.53 -52.15
CA HIS A 221 -14.28 4.67 -51.09
C HIS A 221 -14.07 5.42 -49.76
N SER A 222 -15.06 6.22 -49.36
CA SER A 222 -14.98 7.13 -48.22
C SER A 222 -16.27 7.14 -47.38
N TRP A 223 -16.18 7.74 -46.18
CA TRP A 223 -17.30 7.88 -45.25
C TRP A 223 -17.82 9.31 -45.24
N ASP A 224 -19.08 9.49 -45.64
CA ASP A 224 -19.78 10.78 -45.69
C ASP A 224 -20.58 10.97 -44.40
N CYS A 225 -20.22 11.99 -43.61
CA CYS A 225 -20.66 12.16 -42.21
C CYS A 225 -21.47 13.47 -41.99
N PRO A 226 -22.77 13.51 -42.31
CA PRO A 226 -23.66 14.61 -41.91
C PRO A 226 -23.69 14.81 -40.37
N LYS A 227 -23.77 16.08 -39.96
CA LYS A 227 -23.67 16.51 -38.56
C LYS A 227 -25.04 16.47 -37.85
N PHE A 228 -25.15 15.66 -36.81
CA PHE A 228 -26.27 15.68 -35.86
C PHE A 228 -25.77 15.94 -34.43
N PHE A 229 -26.67 16.24 -33.49
CA PHE A 229 -26.30 16.61 -32.11
C PHE A 229 -26.96 15.70 -31.05
N VAL A 230 -26.41 15.78 -29.83
CA VAL A 230 -26.95 15.22 -28.57
C VAL A 230 -26.79 13.68 -28.45
N SER A 231 -26.94 13.17 -27.23
CA SER A 231 -26.74 11.79 -26.68
C SER A 231 -27.09 10.55 -27.53
N THR A 232 -26.70 9.37 -27.03
CA THR A 232 -26.89 8.04 -27.62
C THR A 232 -28.35 7.77 -28.04
N PRO A 233 -28.62 7.46 -29.33
CA PRO A 233 -29.96 7.20 -29.86
C PRO A 233 -30.33 5.71 -29.86
N ALA A 234 -31.63 5.42 -29.85
CA ALA A 234 -32.19 4.12 -30.23
C ALA A 234 -32.94 4.28 -31.57
N PHE A 235 -32.35 3.80 -32.67
CA PHE A 235 -32.91 3.94 -34.01
C PHE A 235 -34.24 3.21 -34.21
N SER A 236 -35.09 3.76 -35.09
CA SER A 236 -36.32 3.11 -35.54
C SER A 236 -36.04 2.09 -36.66
N TYR A 237 -37.05 1.30 -37.02
CA TYR A 237 -37.00 0.35 -38.12
C TYR A 237 -36.73 1.01 -39.50
N ASP A 238 -36.99 2.31 -39.65
CA ASP A 238 -36.67 3.06 -40.88
C ASP A 238 -35.16 3.41 -41.03
N ALA A 239 -34.34 3.18 -40.01
CA ALA A 239 -32.91 3.54 -39.92
C ALA A 239 -32.59 5.02 -40.22
N ILE A 240 -33.59 5.92 -40.08
CA ILE A 240 -33.48 7.37 -40.31
C ILE A 240 -33.93 8.12 -39.07
N SER A 241 -35.10 7.79 -38.52
CA SER A 241 -35.62 8.36 -37.28
C SER A 241 -35.13 7.56 -36.06
N TYR A 242 -35.15 8.21 -34.89
CA TYR A 242 -34.65 7.62 -33.65
C TYR A 242 -35.34 8.17 -32.40
N TYR A 243 -35.32 7.36 -31.34
CA TYR A 243 -35.81 7.69 -30.01
C TYR A 243 -34.62 8.03 -29.10
N LYS A 244 -34.80 8.99 -28.20
CA LYS A 244 -33.71 9.57 -27.40
C LYS A 244 -34.22 10.00 -26.03
N ILE A 245 -33.42 9.80 -24.96
CA ILE A 245 -33.73 10.33 -23.63
C ILE A 245 -32.95 11.64 -23.40
N PHE A 246 -33.68 12.71 -23.08
CA PHE A 246 -33.13 13.98 -22.59
C PHE A 246 -34.19 14.76 -21.81
N SER A 247 -33.77 15.78 -21.06
CA SER A 247 -34.60 16.50 -20.08
C SER A 247 -35.55 17.50 -20.76
N ASP A 248 -36.80 17.53 -20.29
CA ASP A 248 -37.83 18.46 -20.76
C ASP A 248 -37.74 19.85 -20.10
N LYS A 249 -38.72 20.72 -20.38
CA LYS A 249 -38.75 22.11 -19.87
C LYS A 249 -38.88 22.23 -18.35
N ASP A 250 -39.42 21.22 -17.67
CA ASP A 250 -39.51 21.17 -16.20
C ASP A 250 -38.26 20.52 -15.57
N GLY A 251 -37.41 19.88 -16.39
CA GLY A 251 -36.15 19.25 -16.02
C GLY A 251 -36.25 17.75 -15.75
N TYR A 252 -37.24 17.05 -16.33
CA TYR A 252 -37.39 15.59 -16.22
C TYR A 252 -36.97 14.90 -17.51
N LYS A 253 -36.13 13.87 -17.41
CA LYS A 253 -35.69 13.07 -18.55
C LYS A 253 -36.84 12.31 -19.20
N HIS A 254 -37.07 12.57 -20.48
CA HIS A 254 -38.16 11.97 -21.24
C HIS A 254 -37.70 11.45 -22.59
N ILE A 255 -38.45 10.49 -23.11
CA ILE A 255 -38.21 9.97 -24.45
C ILE A 255 -38.83 10.91 -25.46
N HIS A 256 -38.01 11.29 -26.43
CA HIS A 256 -38.41 12.08 -27.57
C HIS A 256 -38.09 11.30 -28.85
N TYR A 257 -38.97 11.40 -29.83
CA TYR A 257 -38.79 10.89 -31.18
C TYR A 257 -38.26 12.01 -32.08
N ILE A 258 -37.19 11.75 -32.80
CA ILE A 258 -36.53 12.70 -33.70
C ILE A 258 -36.48 12.08 -35.08
N LYS A 259 -36.91 12.85 -36.08
CA LYS A 259 -36.80 12.49 -37.49
C LYS A 259 -35.69 13.28 -38.20
N ASP A 260 -35.55 14.57 -37.89
CA ASP A 260 -34.64 15.47 -38.60
C ASP A 260 -33.70 16.22 -37.62
N THR A 261 -34.24 17.06 -36.73
CA THR A 261 -33.44 17.83 -35.73
C THR A 261 -34.00 17.71 -34.31
N VAL A 262 -33.13 17.88 -33.30
CA VAL A 262 -33.51 17.82 -31.87
C VAL A 262 -34.41 18.99 -31.46
N GLU A 263 -34.32 20.13 -32.16
CA GLU A 263 -35.20 21.29 -31.96
C GLU A 263 -36.67 20.99 -32.32
N ASN A 264 -36.88 20.06 -33.26
CA ASN A 264 -38.19 19.57 -33.69
C ASN A 264 -38.56 18.22 -33.03
N ALA A 265 -37.91 17.84 -31.93
CA ALA A 265 -38.12 16.56 -31.29
C ALA A 265 -39.53 16.43 -30.69
N ILE A 266 -40.25 15.36 -31.05
CA ILE A 266 -41.59 15.08 -30.56
C ILE A 266 -41.48 14.35 -29.22
N GLN A 267 -41.89 15.00 -28.13
CA GLN A 267 -41.91 14.39 -26.80
C GLN A 267 -42.94 13.25 -26.75
N ILE A 268 -42.46 12.01 -26.58
CA ILE A 268 -43.28 10.77 -26.55
C ILE A 268 -43.77 10.45 -25.13
N THR A 269 -43.00 10.84 -24.11
CA THR A 269 -43.37 10.67 -22.69
C THR A 269 -43.28 12.00 -21.95
N SER A 270 -44.17 12.27 -21.00
CA SER A 270 -44.16 13.52 -20.23
C SER A 270 -44.68 13.36 -18.80
N GLY A 271 -44.26 14.26 -17.91
CA GLY A 271 -44.74 14.37 -16.53
C GLY A 271 -43.62 14.50 -15.50
N LYS A 272 -43.96 14.48 -14.20
CA LYS A 272 -42.96 14.62 -13.11
C LYS A 272 -42.30 13.28 -12.75
N TRP A 273 -41.73 12.62 -13.74
CA TRP A 273 -41.06 11.32 -13.64
C TRP A 273 -40.01 11.18 -14.74
N GLU A 274 -38.95 10.41 -14.51
CA GLU A 274 -37.89 10.23 -15.51
C GLU A 274 -37.99 8.88 -16.24
N ALA A 275 -37.83 8.91 -17.56
CA ALA A 275 -37.44 7.75 -18.36
C ALA A 275 -35.93 7.49 -18.19
N ILE A 276 -35.56 6.23 -17.98
CA ILE A 276 -34.19 5.83 -17.61
C ILE A 276 -33.49 5.13 -18.78
N TYR A 277 -34.17 4.19 -19.45
CA TYR A 277 -33.65 3.45 -20.60
C TYR A 277 -34.71 3.20 -21.67
N ILE A 278 -34.31 3.28 -22.94
CA ILE A 278 -35.01 2.67 -24.07
C ILE A 278 -34.37 1.30 -24.28
N PHE A 279 -35.11 0.22 -24.05
CA PHE A 279 -34.59 -1.14 -24.17
C PHE A 279 -34.69 -1.68 -25.60
N ARG A 280 -35.77 -1.35 -26.31
CA ARG A 280 -35.97 -1.81 -27.69
C ARG A 280 -36.94 -0.89 -28.43
N VAL A 281 -36.63 -0.62 -29.69
CA VAL A 281 -37.59 -0.10 -30.66
C VAL A 281 -38.02 -1.28 -31.54
N THR A 282 -39.31 -1.38 -31.83
CA THR A 282 -39.90 -2.35 -32.75
C THR A 282 -40.74 -1.60 -33.79
N GLN A 283 -41.18 -2.29 -34.85
CA GLN A 283 -41.93 -1.67 -35.95
C GLN A 283 -43.18 -0.91 -35.47
N ASP A 284 -43.90 -1.45 -34.49
CA ASP A 284 -45.19 -0.91 -34.00
C ASP A 284 -45.16 -0.44 -32.53
N SER A 285 -44.01 -0.51 -31.84
CA SER A 285 -43.94 -0.23 -30.40
C SER A 285 -42.55 0.13 -29.88
N LEU A 286 -42.52 1.05 -28.92
CA LEU A 286 -41.35 1.49 -28.15
C LEU A 286 -41.37 0.82 -26.77
N ILE A 287 -40.31 0.06 -26.42
CA ILE A 287 -40.15 -0.58 -25.12
C ILE A 287 -39.10 0.19 -24.31
N SER A 288 -39.54 0.79 -23.21
CA SER A 288 -38.73 1.69 -22.38
C SER A 288 -39.21 1.69 -20.93
N ILE A 289 -38.34 2.10 -20.01
CA ILE A 289 -38.67 2.18 -18.58
C ILE A 289 -38.54 3.60 -18.04
N GLY A 290 -39.38 3.91 -17.04
CA GLY A 290 -39.29 5.14 -16.27
C GLY A 290 -40.19 5.14 -15.03
N ASN A 291 -40.02 6.14 -14.19
CA ASN A 291 -40.55 6.21 -12.82
C ASN A 291 -42.05 6.54 -12.72
N SER A 292 -42.91 5.97 -13.59
CA SER A 292 -44.37 6.16 -13.58
C SER A 292 -45.11 4.85 -13.30
N PRO A 293 -46.13 4.81 -12.42
CA PRO A 293 -46.73 3.57 -11.94
C PRO A 293 -47.80 2.97 -12.88
N PRO A 294 -47.67 1.69 -13.30
CA PRO A 294 -48.74 0.93 -13.95
C PRO A 294 -49.83 0.49 -12.95
N SER A 295 -50.96 0.00 -13.48
CA SER A 295 -52.17 -0.35 -12.72
C SER A 295 -52.07 -1.54 -11.73
N LYS A 296 -50.94 -2.27 -11.70
CA LYS A 296 -50.69 -3.36 -10.75
C LYS A 296 -49.98 -2.81 -9.50
N LYS A 297 -50.50 -3.06 -8.28
CA LYS A 297 -49.89 -2.56 -7.02
C LYS A 297 -48.66 -3.37 -6.60
N CYS A 298 -47.56 -2.68 -6.31
CA CYS A 298 -46.38 -3.29 -5.70
C CYS A 298 -46.62 -3.60 -4.21
N VAL A 299 -46.00 -4.69 -3.72
CA VAL A 299 -46.21 -5.22 -2.35
C VAL A 299 -45.80 -4.21 -1.26
N THR A 300 -44.73 -3.44 -1.47
CA THR A 300 -44.27 -2.43 -0.48
C THR A 300 -45.18 -1.21 -0.39
N CYS A 301 -46.10 -0.99 -1.34
CA CYS A 301 -47.01 0.16 -1.35
C CYS A 301 -48.02 0.19 -0.19
N HIS A 302 -48.06 -0.86 0.63
CA HIS A 302 -48.80 -0.90 1.88
C HIS A 302 -48.10 -0.09 2.99
N LEU A 303 -46.77 0.08 2.92
CA LEU A 303 -45.95 0.77 3.92
C LEU A 303 -45.96 2.31 3.73
N ARG A 304 -45.99 2.79 2.48
CA ARG A 304 -46.28 4.20 2.13
C ARG A 304 -47.03 4.25 0.80
N LYS A 305 -48.32 4.61 0.82
CA LYS A 305 -49.18 4.66 -0.37
C LYS A 305 -48.73 5.70 -1.41
N GLU A 306 -48.11 6.78 -0.96
CA GLU A 306 -47.84 8.00 -1.74
C GLU A 306 -46.60 7.92 -2.65
N ARG A 307 -45.83 6.82 -2.62
CA ARG A 307 -44.63 6.63 -3.46
C ARG A 307 -44.58 5.23 -4.09
N CYS A 308 -45.73 4.74 -4.56
CA CYS A 308 -45.85 3.44 -5.19
C CYS A 308 -45.35 3.51 -6.66
N GLN A 309 -44.13 3.05 -6.93
CA GLN A 309 -43.49 3.06 -8.26
C GLN A 309 -42.64 1.79 -8.49
N TYR A 310 -42.39 1.44 -9.75
CA TYR A 310 -41.47 0.39 -10.19
C TYR A 310 -40.28 1.00 -10.93
N TYR A 311 -39.12 0.35 -10.94
CA TYR A 311 -37.86 0.92 -11.47
C TYR A 311 -37.09 0.01 -12.45
N THR A 312 -37.25 -1.31 -12.37
CA THR A 312 -36.68 -2.24 -13.37
C THR A 312 -37.74 -3.26 -13.81
N ALA A 313 -37.60 -3.69 -15.07
CA ALA A 313 -38.45 -4.67 -15.71
C ALA A 313 -37.60 -5.65 -16.51
N SER A 314 -37.79 -6.95 -16.26
CA SER A 314 -37.24 -8.04 -17.08
C SER A 314 -38.33 -8.60 -18.00
N PHE A 315 -37.94 -9.19 -19.14
CA PHE A 315 -38.85 -9.66 -20.20
C PHE A 315 -38.39 -10.98 -20.81
N SER A 316 -39.34 -11.83 -21.23
CA SER A 316 -39.03 -13.02 -22.03
C SER A 316 -38.47 -12.64 -23.41
N TYR A 317 -37.79 -13.59 -24.07
CA TYR A 317 -37.14 -13.39 -25.38
C TYR A 317 -38.11 -12.94 -26.50
N ASP A 318 -39.40 -13.24 -26.33
CA ASP A 318 -40.52 -12.86 -27.21
C ASP A 318 -41.44 -11.79 -26.58
N ALA A 319 -41.04 -11.19 -25.46
CA ALA A 319 -41.76 -10.19 -24.66
C ALA A 319 -43.18 -10.58 -24.16
N LYS A 320 -43.59 -11.86 -24.23
CA LYS A 320 -44.88 -12.32 -23.69
C LYS A 320 -44.98 -12.21 -22.16
N TYR A 321 -43.87 -12.40 -21.45
CA TYR A 321 -43.81 -12.36 -19.98
C TYR A 321 -42.90 -11.25 -19.51
N TYR A 322 -43.21 -10.66 -18.36
CA TYR A 322 -42.40 -9.60 -17.76
C TYR A 322 -42.51 -9.59 -16.23
N ALA A 323 -41.40 -9.27 -15.56
CA ALA A 323 -41.31 -9.12 -14.10
C ALA A 323 -40.99 -7.66 -13.73
N LEU A 324 -41.73 -7.06 -12.79
CA LEU A 324 -41.53 -5.67 -12.35
C LEU A 324 -41.01 -5.60 -10.90
N VAL A 325 -39.99 -4.77 -10.66
CA VAL A 325 -39.39 -4.60 -9.32
C VAL A 325 -39.54 -3.16 -8.83
N CYS A 326 -39.79 -2.96 -7.53
CA CYS A 326 -40.06 -1.67 -6.89
C CYS A 326 -39.07 -1.34 -5.75
N TYR A 327 -38.90 -0.06 -5.44
CA TYR A 327 -37.88 0.47 -4.50
C TYR A 327 -38.47 0.96 -3.17
N ALA A 328 -37.58 1.20 -2.19
CA ALA A 328 -37.84 1.92 -0.95
C ALA A 328 -36.61 2.77 -0.54
N LEU A 329 -36.84 3.72 0.40
CA LEU A 329 -35.95 4.73 1.01
C LEU A 329 -34.42 4.57 0.86
N TRP A 330 -33.74 5.68 0.55
CA TRP A 330 -32.28 5.72 0.32
C TRP A 330 -31.45 6.09 1.56
N TYR A 331 -31.71 5.40 2.66
CA TYR A 331 -30.69 5.08 3.66
C TYR A 331 -30.88 3.62 4.08
N LYS A 332 -29.78 2.89 4.33
CA LYS A 332 -29.80 1.46 4.62
C LYS A 332 -29.05 1.19 5.91
N MET A 333 -29.80 0.85 6.96
CA MET A 333 -29.24 0.37 8.22
C MET A 333 -29.25 -1.15 8.22
N ILE A 334 -28.07 -1.76 8.35
CA ILE A 334 -27.92 -3.19 8.64
C ILE A 334 -27.86 -3.31 10.15
N LEU A 335 -28.91 -3.92 10.72
CA LEU A 335 -29.09 -4.05 12.16
C LEU A 335 -28.68 -5.45 12.63
N PRO A 336 -28.12 -5.59 13.84
CA PRO A 336 -27.83 -6.89 14.44
C PRO A 336 -29.05 -7.83 14.54
N PRO A 337 -28.83 -9.16 14.46
CA PRO A 337 -29.85 -10.14 14.79
C PRO A 337 -30.44 -9.87 16.18
N GLN A 338 -31.77 -9.94 16.30
CA GLN A 338 -32.50 -9.62 17.54
C GLN A 338 -32.25 -8.17 18.05
N PHE A 339 -32.06 -7.20 17.13
CA PHE A 339 -31.87 -5.78 17.43
C PHE A 339 -32.84 -5.24 18.50
N ASP A 340 -32.27 -4.83 19.63
CA ASP A 340 -32.98 -4.39 20.82
C ASP A 340 -32.91 -2.86 20.93
N ARG A 341 -34.04 -2.19 20.73
CA ARG A 341 -34.14 -0.71 20.77
C ARG A 341 -33.84 -0.10 22.15
N SER A 342 -33.69 -0.90 23.20
CA SER A 342 -33.24 -0.43 24.52
C SER A 342 -31.71 -0.45 24.67
N LYS A 343 -31.00 -1.17 23.81
CA LYS A 343 -29.53 -1.30 23.86
C LYS A 343 -28.84 -0.25 22.99
N LYS A 344 -27.67 0.17 23.45
CA LYS A 344 -26.72 0.94 22.64
C LYS A 344 -25.90 -0.02 21.79
N TYR A 345 -25.74 0.31 20.52
CA TYR A 345 -24.85 -0.37 19.59
C TYR A 345 -23.87 0.66 19.01
N PRO A 346 -22.62 0.28 18.69
CA PRO A 346 -21.74 1.11 17.89
C PRO A 346 -22.33 1.28 16.48
N LEU A 347 -22.14 2.46 15.89
CA LEU A 347 -22.59 2.82 14.55
C LEU A 347 -21.38 3.04 13.64
N LEU A 348 -21.26 2.22 12.60
CA LEU A 348 -20.34 2.43 11.49
C LEU A 348 -21.11 3.05 10.32
N ILE A 349 -20.59 4.11 9.72
CA ILE A 349 -21.15 4.68 8.49
C ILE A 349 -20.23 4.29 7.34
N GLN A 350 -20.72 3.46 6.42
CA GLN A 350 -20.00 3.13 5.20
C GLN A 350 -20.31 4.19 4.15
N VAL A 351 -19.30 4.98 3.80
CA VAL A 351 -19.40 6.04 2.79
C VAL A 351 -18.90 5.53 1.45
N TYR A 352 -19.75 5.58 0.43
CA TYR A 352 -19.38 5.59 -0.97
C TYR A 352 -20.40 6.47 -1.70
N GLY A 353 -19.94 7.58 -2.26
CA GLY A 353 -20.79 8.68 -2.72
C GLY A 353 -20.18 9.46 -3.88
N GLY A 354 -19.45 8.76 -4.77
CA GLY A 354 -18.97 9.37 -6.00
C GLY A 354 -20.13 9.82 -6.90
N PRO A 355 -19.95 10.87 -7.73
CA PRO A 355 -20.96 11.29 -8.70
C PRO A 355 -21.42 10.12 -9.57
N CYS A 356 -22.71 10.10 -9.92
CA CYS A 356 -23.34 9.02 -10.70
C CYS A 356 -23.33 7.61 -10.05
N SER A 357 -22.76 7.43 -8.84
CA SER A 357 -22.86 6.15 -8.12
C SER A 357 -24.23 5.98 -7.44
N GLN A 358 -24.44 4.81 -6.81
CA GLN A 358 -25.56 4.54 -5.89
C GLN A 358 -25.13 3.45 -4.91
N SER A 359 -25.20 3.71 -3.60
CA SER A 359 -24.87 2.75 -2.54
C SER A 359 -26.10 2.13 -1.89
N VAL A 360 -27.21 2.87 -1.76
CA VAL A 360 -28.43 2.36 -1.12
C VAL A 360 -29.31 1.60 -2.12
N LYS A 361 -28.87 0.37 -2.42
CA LYS A 361 -29.60 -0.58 -3.28
C LYS A 361 -30.51 -1.51 -2.47
N SER A 362 -31.63 -1.89 -3.08
CA SER A 362 -32.65 -2.82 -2.54
C SER A 362 -32.18 -4.28 -2.46
N VAL A 363 -31.04 -4.60 -3.07
CA VAL A 363 -30.38 -5.92 -3.01
C VAL A 363 -29.83 -6.19 -1.60
N PHE A 364 -30.03 -7.40 -1.07
CA PHE A 364 -29.33 -7.90 0.11
C PHE A 364 -28.22 -8.87 -0.33
N ALA A 365 -26.99 -8.66 0.14
CA ALA A 365 -25.82 -9.45 -0.22
C ALA A 365 -24.85 -9.57 0.97
N VAL A 366 -24.19 -10.73 1.10
CA VAL A 366 -23.51 -11.16 2.34
C VAL A 366 -22.03 -10.75 2.37
N HIS A 367 -21.81 -9.44 2.46
CA HIS A 367 -20.47 -8.83 2.55
C HIS A 367 -20.04 -8.57 4.00
N TRP A 368 -18.81 -8.07 4.19
CA TRP A 368 -18.21 -7.67 5.48
C TRP A 368 -19.15 -6.93 6.44
N ILE A 369 -19.92 -5.97 5.94
CA ILE A 369 -20.90 -5.21 6.73
C ILE A 369 -22.03 -6.06 7.34
N THR A 370 -22.34 -7.22 6.75
CA THR A 370 -23.28 -8.19 7.33
C THR A 370 -22.61 -9.06 8.40
N TYR A 371 -21.30 -9.30 8.31
CA TYR A 371 -20.52 -9.91 9.40
C TYR A 371 -20.51 -8.97 10.61
N LEU A 372 -20.16 -7.69 10.42
CA LEU A 372 -20.11 -6.69 11.49
C LEU A 372 -21.45 -6.58 12.26
N ALA A 373 -22.58 -6.56 11.55
CA ALA A 373 -23.88 -6.56 12.21
C ALA A 373 -24.22 -7.90 12.88
N SER A 374 -23.89 -9.04 12.26
CA SER A 374 -24.30 -10.37 12.74
C SER A 374 -23.40 -11.02 13.80
N LYS A 375 -22.17 -10.55 13.94
CA LYS A 375 -21.17 -11.06 14.89
C LYS A 375 -20.74 -10.01 15.90
N GLU A 376 -20.21 -8.88 15.41
CA GLU A 376 -19.69 -7.79 16.27
C GLU A 376 -20.78 -6.88 16.83
N GLY A 377 -22.04 -7.06 16.40
CA GLY A 377 -23.17 -6.25 16.86
C GLY A 377 -23.14 -4.79 16.39
N ILE A 378 -22.33 -4.46 15.38
CA ILE A 378 -22.20 -3.09 14.88
C ILE A 378 -23.35 -2.77 13.92
N VAL A 379 -24.09 -1.69 14.19
CA VAL A 379 -25.04 -1.15 13.22
C VAL A 379 -24.26 -0.50 12.09
N VAL A 380 -24.48 -0.94 10.85
CA VAL A 380 -23.84 -0.32 9.67
C VAL A 380 -24.88 0.49 8.91
N ALA A 381 -24.64 1.80 8.73
CA ALA A 381 -25.48 2.67 7.92
C ALA A 381 -24.80 3.04 6.58
N LEU A 382 -25.59 3.04 5.51
CA LEU A 382 -25.23 3.59 4.20
C LEU A 382 -26.21 4.71 3.85
N VAL A 383 -25.70 5.80 3.28
CA VAL A 383 -26.47 6.99 2.91
C VAL A 383 -26.02 7.50 1.55
N ASP A 384 -26.98 7.63 0.63
CA ASP A 384 -26.77 8.24 -0.69
C ASP A 384 -26.95 9.76 -0.58
N GLY A 385 -25.88 10.52 -0.87
CA GLY A 385 -25.87 12.00 -0.82
C GLY A 385 -26.16 12.65 -2.16
N ARG A 386 -26.27 13.99 -2.18
CA ARG A 386 -26.29 14.80 -3.42
C ARG A 386 -25.14 14.36 -4.35
N GLY A 387 -25.42 14.25 -5.65
CA GLY A 387 -24.52 13.63 -6.64
C GLY A 387 -24.80 12.15 -6.96
N THR A 388 -25.61 11.45 -6.16
CA THR A 388 -26.04 10.06 -6.46
C THR A 388 -26.94 10.01 -7.72
N ALA A 389 -26.79 8.97 -8.54
CA ALA A 389 -27.61 8.77 -9.75
C ALA A 389 -29.10 8.50 -9.46
N PHE A 390 -29.92 8.57 -10.50
CA PHE A 390 -31.36 8.24 -10.52
C PHE A 390 -32.27 9.02 -9.54
N GLN A 391 -31.77 10.13 -8.97
CA GLN A 391 -32.54 11.10 -8.15
C GLN A 391 -32.91 12.39 -8.91
N GLY A 392 -32.78 12.40 -10.24
CA GLY A 392 -33.04 13.54 -11.11
C GLY A 392 -31.91 14.56 -11.19
N ASP A 393 -31.89 15.32 -12.28
CA ASP A 393 -30.79 16.23 -12.65
C ASP A 393 -30.45 17.26 -11.56
N LYS A 394 -31.44 17.79 -10.82
CA LYS A 394 -31.20 18.76 -9.74
C LYS A 394 -30.46 18.17 -8.53
N PHE A 395 -30.55 16.86 -8.31
CA PHE A 395 -29.83 16.17 -7.23
C PHE A 395 -28.46 15.70 -7.70
N LEU A 396 -28.36 15.27 -8.96
CA LEU A 396 -27.12 14.83 -9.60
C LEU A 396 -26.14 16.01 -9.84
N TYR A 397 -26.60 17.10 -10.47
CA TYR A 397 -25.77 18.27 -10.74
C TYR A 397 -25.54 19.18 -9.52
N ALA A 398 -26.06 18.84 -8.34
CA ALA A 398 -25.77 19.61 -7.12
C ALA A 398 -24.26 19.69 -6.84
N VAL A 399 -23.53 18.60 -7.07
CA VAL A 399 -22.06 18.51 -6.86
C VAL A 399 -21.24 19.04 -8.05
N TYR A 400 -21.88 19.47 -9.14
CA TYR A 400 -21.15 20.00 -10.31
C TYR A 400 -20.37 21.26 -9.93
N ARG A 401 -19.04 21.22 -10.15
CA ARG A 401 -18.07 22.22 -9.68
C ARG A 401 -18.04 22.43 -8.15
N LYS A 402 -18.56 21.47 -7.37
CA LYS A 402 -18.70 21.50 -5.90
C LYS A 402 -18.40 20.15 -5.24
N LEU A 403 -17.55 19.34 -5.88
CA LEU A 403 -17.17 18.02 -5.38
C LEU A 403 -16.54 18.11 -3.98
N GLY A 404 -16.89 17.16 -3.12
CA GLY A 404 -16.46 17.09 -1.73
C GLY A 404 -17.12 18.11 -0.79
N VAL A 405 -18.10 18.89 -1.24
CA VAL A 405 -18.83 19.85 -0.40
C VAL A 405 -20.16 19.24 0.06
N TYR A 406 -21.05 18.94 -0.88
CA TYR A 406 -22.41 18.51 -0.56
C TYR A 406 -22.47 17.03 -0.15
N GLU A 407 -21.56 16.23 -0.68
CA GLU A 407 -21.33 14.83 -0.29
C GLU A 407 -20.95 14.76 1.20
N VAL A 408 -20.04 15.64 1.64
CA VAL A 408 -19.58 15.71 3.04
C VAL A 408 -20.65 16.33 3.94
N GLU A 409 -21.33 17.40 3.50
CA GLU A 409 -22.50 17.95 4.21
C GLU A 409 -23.57 16.89 4.46
N ASP A 410 -23.87 16.03 3.48
CA ASP A 410 -24.94 15.05 3.58
C ASP A 410 -24.59 13.89 4.51
N GLN A 411 -23.34 13.38 4.46
CA GLN A 411 -22.89 12.39 5.45
C GLN A 411 -22.90 12.98 6.87
N ILE A 412 -22.38 14.20 7.06
CA ILE A 412 -22.44 14.91 8.36
C ILE A 412 -23.89 15.12 8.82
N THR A 413 -24.78 15.47 7.90
CA THR A 413 -26.21 15.69 8.16
C THR A 413 -26.90 14.40 8.56
N ALA A 414 -26.57 13.26 7.94
CA ALA A 414 -27.07 11.96 8.35
C ALA A 414 -26.67 11.64 9.80
N VAL A 415 -25.39 11.81 10.18
CA VAL A 415 -24.95 11.60 11.59
C VAL A 415 -25.69 12.53 12.55
N ARG A 416 -25.97 13.78 12.13
CA ARG A 416 -26.69 14.78 12.94
C ARG A 416 -28.21 14.50 13.01
N GLN A 417 -28.81 13.87 12.01
CA GLN A 417 -30.21 13.46 12.03
C GLN A 417 -30.43 12.16 12.81
N GLU A 418 -29.54 11.17 12.67
CA GLU A 418 -29.45 10.00 13.57
C GLU A 418 -29.44 10.45 15.04
N LYS A 419 -28.55 11.38 15.40
CA LYS A 419 -28.49 11.99 16.76
C LYS A 419 -29.76 12.71 17.21
N LYS A 420 -30.66 13.11 16.30
CA LYS A 420 -31.97 13.71 16.62
C LYS A 420 -33.11 12.66 16.68
N MET A 421 -32.92 11.47 16.11
CA MET A 421 -33.82 10.33 16.30
C MET A 421 -33.51 9.68 17.66
N LYS A 422 -34.33 10.03 18.66
CA LYS A 422 -34.07 9.83 20.10
C LYS A 422 -33.51 8.45 20.49
N ASN A 423 -32.54 8.49 21.40
CA ASN A 423 -32.05 7.40 22.28
C ASN A 423 -30.92 6.46 21.79
N ILE A 424 -30.11 6.83 20.79
CA ILE A 424 -28.77 6.22 20.62
C ILE A 424 -27.67 7.22 20.98
N TYR A 425 -27.27 7.22 22.26
CA TYR A 425 -26.18 8.04 22.78
C TYR A 425 -24.83 7.32 22.61
N ILE A 426 -24.10 7.70 21.55
CA ILE A 426 -22.74 7.27 21.20
C ILE A 426 -21.80 7.34 22.43
N VAL A 427 -20.95 6.32 22.60
CA VAL A 427 -19.78 6.40 23.48
C VAL A 427 -18.71 7.20 22.74
N ALA A 428 -18.40 8.40 23.22
CA ALA A 428 -17.32 9.20 22.67
C ALA A 428 -15.98 8.74 23.27
N GLY A 429 -15.14 8.09 22.47
CA GLY A 429 -13.69 8.19 22.65
C GLY A 429 -13.26 9.57 22.17
N PHE A 430 -12.64 10.37 23.03
CA PHE A 430 -12.22 11.73 22.73
C PHE A 430 -11.00 12.13 23.58
N PHE A 431 -10.31 13.19 23.14
CA PHE A 431 -9.01 13.72 23.61
C PHE A 431 -7.79 13.12 22.90
N ILE A 432 -6.72 13.90 22.64
CA ILE A 432 -6.30 15.15 23.31
C ILE A 432 -6.44 16.43 22.45
N MET A 433 -6.61 17.58 23.14
CA MET A 433 -6.65 18.96 22.63
C MET A 433 -5.54 19.81 23.30
N LEU A 434 -5.31 21.04 22.83
CA LEU A 434 -5.26 22.34 23.57
C LEU A 434 -4.61 23.42 22.65
N VAL A 435 -4.75 24.75 22.83
CA VAL A 435 -4.99 25.65 23.99
C VAL A 435 -6.04 26.71 23.57
N GLN A 436 -7.21 26.87 24.22
CA GLN A 436 -7.54 27.70 25.40
C GLN A 436 -7.40 29.24 25.27
N GLY A 437 -8.48 29.99 25.55
CA GLY A 437 -8.53 31.47 25.40
C GLY A 437 -9.85 32.15 25.83
N SER A 438 -10.21 32.04 27.12
CA SER A 438 -11.14 32.87 27.93
C SER A 438 -12.37 33.63 27.35
N TRP A 439 -13.57 33.15 27.75
CA TRP A 439 -14.72 33.87 28.36
C TRP A 439 -15.37 35.16 27.79
N GLN A 440 -16.72 35.16 27.81
CA GLN A 440 -17.69 36.28 27.76
C GLN A 440 -17.74 37.09 26.44
N HIS A 441 -18.88 37.18 25.73
CA HIS A 441 -20.15 37.75 26.24
C HIS A 441 -21.45 37.16 25.62
N SER A 442 -22.58 37.70 26.08
CA SER A 442 -24.00 37.32 25.88
C SER A 442 -24.49 36.88 24.48
N LEU A 443 -25.49 36.00 24.50
CA LEU A 443 -26.54 35.88 23.47
C LEU A 443 -27.32 37.19 23.30
N GLN A 444 -27.80 37.48 22.09
CA GLN A 444 -29.11 38.12 21.89
C GLN A 444 -29.67 37.82 20.50
N ASP A 445 -30.97 37.53 20.43
CA ASP A 445 -31.67 37.19 19.19
C ASP A 445 -32.06 38.44 18.37
N THR A 446 -32.01 38.32 17.05
CA THR A 446 -32.95 39.00 16.15
C THR A 446 -33.33 38.08 14.98
N GLU A 447 -34.63 37.88 14.78
CA GLU A 447 -35.17 37.39 13.52
C GLU A 447 -35.10 38.51 12.46
N GLU A 448 -34.92 38.18 11.17
CA GLU A 448 -35.87 38.66 10.16
C GLU A 448 -35.84 37.86 8.83
N LYS A 449 -36.68 38.26 7.88
CA LYS A 449 -37.20 37.44 6.77
C LYS A 449 -36.47 37.68 5.43
N PRO A 450 -36.52 36.71 4.50
CA PRO A 450 -35.85 36.81 3.20
C PRO A 450 -36.45 37.89 2.28
N ARG A 451 -35.58 38.51 1.47
CA ARG A 451 -35.94 39.28 0.27
C ARG A 451 -35.20 38.71 -0.95
N SER A 452 -35.67 39.05 -2.16
CA SER A 452 -35.43 38.26 -3.38
C SER A 452 -35.19 39.10 -4.62
N PHE A 453 -34.32 38.61 -5.51
CA PHE A 453 -34.07 39.07 -6.90
C PHE A 453 -33.43 40.47 -7.05
N PRO A 454 -32.86 40.82 -8.24
CA PRO A 454 -32.68 40.04 -9.47
C PRO A 454 -31.19 39.84 -9.86
N ALA A 455 -30.92 39.45 -11.11
CA ALA A 455 -29.56 39.30 -11.67
C ALA A 455 -29.28 40.34 -12.78
N SER A 456 -28.01 40.70 -12.99
CA SER A 456 -27.56 41.55 -14.11
C SER A 456 -26.15 41.19 -14.59
N GLN A 457 -25.89 41.53 -15.86
CA GLN A 457 -24.77 41.16 -16.74
C GLN A 457 -23.38 41.73 -16.34
N THR A 458 -22.31 41.12 -16.87
CA THR A 458 -21.00 41.70 -17.35
C THR A 458 -20.20 42.67 -16.45
N GLU A 459 -18.86 42.69 -16.41
CA GLU A 459 -17.78 42.13 -17.27
C GLU A 459 -16.52 41.80 -16.39
N PRO A 460 -15.28 41.52 -16.89
CA PRO A 460 -14.22 40.92 -16.06
C PRO A 460 -13.44 41.90 -15.17
N LEU A 461 -12.73 41.35 -14.19
CA LEU A 461 -11.63 42.00 -13.45
C LEU A 461 -10.37 41.12 -13.47
N GLN A 462 -9.22 41.78 -13.30
CA GLN A 462 -7.87 41.21 -13.47
C GLN A 462 -7.19 40.93 -12.13
N ASP A 463 -6.02 40.26 -12.23
CA ASP A 463 -5.01 39.97 -11.21
C ASP A 463 -5.39 39.04 -10.04
N PRO A 464 -4.73 37.85 -9.92
CA PRO A 464 -4.96 36.91 -8.83
C PRO A 464 -3.86 36.99 -7.77
N ASP A 465 -4.00 37.88 -6.79
CA ASP A 465 -3.11 37.89 -5.63
C ASP A 465 -3.87 38.13 -4.31
N GLN A 466 -3.39 37.50 -3.23
CA GLN A 466 -3.98 37.45 -1.88
C GLN A 466 -5.37 36.78 -1.71
N ILE A 467 -5.41 35.58 -1.11
CA ILE A 467 -5.86 35.37 0.29
C ILE A 467 -5.76 33.88 0.70
N ASN A 468 -5.08 33.68 1.84
CA ASN A 468 -4.98 32.53 2.76
C ASN A 468 -5.43 31.12 2.35
N GLU A 469 -4.47 30.21 2.54
CA GLU A 469 -4.61 28.88 3.16
C GLU A 469 -5.81 28.72 4.10
N ASP A 470 -6.68 27.73 3.85
CA ASP A 470 -7.22 26.87 4.92
C ASP A 470 -7.83 25.54 4.39
N LYS A 471 -7.32 24.40 4.87
CA LYS A 471 -7.90 23.03 4.85
C LYS A 471 -8.36 22.40 3.51
N ARG A 472 -7.72 21.28 3.14
CA ARG A 472 -8.44 20.05 2.70
C ARG A 472 -7.61 18.75 2.70
N HIS A 473 -7.76 17.93 3.75
CA HIS A 473 -7.45 16.50 3.70
C HIS A 473 -8.72 15.69 3.39
N SER A 474 -8.69 14.75 2.44
CA SER A 474 -9.61 13.59 2.44
C SER A 474 -9.23 12.44 1.48
N GLN A 475 -8.81 11.31 2.06
CA GLN A 475 -8.87 9.94 1.50
C GLN A 475 -8.01 9.62 0.25
N GLY A 476 -7.55 8.39 0.02
CA GLY A 476 -7.64 7.17 0.85
C GLY A 476 -8.12 5.95 0.06
N THR A 477 -7.25 4.96 -0.14
CA THR A 477 -7.52 3.74 -0.93
C THR A 477 -7.11 2.48 -0.17
N PHE A 478 -8.03 1.52 -0.02
CA PHE A 478 -7.74 0.20 0.56
C PHE A 478 -8.68 -0.89 0.02
N THR A 479 -8.19 -2.12 0.00
CA THR A 479 -8.89 -3.40 -0.26
C THR A 479 -9.49 -3.63 -1.66
N SER A 480 -8.84 -4.51 -2.45
CA SER A 480 -9.46 -5.30 -3.54
C SER A 480 -9.38 -6.81 -3.29
N ASP A 481 -8.35 -7.26 -2.56
CA ASP A 481 -7.89 -8.65 -2.61
C ASP A 481 -8.30 -9.51 -1.41
N TYR A 482 -8.41 -8.92 -0.21
CA TYR A 482 -8.89 -9.63 0.98
C TYR A 482 -10.31 -10.19 0.81
N SER A 483 -11.16 -9.52 0.02
CA SER A 483 -12.49 -10.00 -0.38
C SER A 483 -12.43 -11.33 -1.14
N LYS A 484 -11.47 -11.47 -2.09
CA LYS A 484 -11.32 -12.65 -2.95
C LYS A 484 -10.93 -13.89 -2.13
N TYR A 485 -10.09 -13.70 -1.12
CA TYR A 485 -9.68 -14.76 -0.18
C TYR A 485 -10.87 -15.27 0.65
N LEU A 486 -11.70 -14.37 1.19
CA LEU A 486 -12.88 -14.73 1.97
C LEU A 486 -13.93 -15.49 1.14
N ASP A 487 -14.20 -15.05 -0.09
CA ASP A 487 -15.15 -15.74 -0.96
C ASP A 487 -14.64 -17.10 -1.45
N SER A 488 -13.32 -17.25 -1.68
CA SER A 488 -12.69 -18.55 -2.00
C SER A 488 -12.87 -19.57 -0.86
N ARG A 489 -12.69 -19.14 0.40
CA ARG A 489 -12.84 -20.02 1.58
C ARG A 489 -14.30 -20.40 1.83
N ARG A 490 -15.24 -19.48 1.59
CA ARG A 490 -16.68 -19.75 1.64
C ARG A 490 -17.14 -20.80 0.61
N ALA A 491 -16.58 -20.76 -0.60
CA ALA A 491 -16.85 -21.78 -1.61
C ALA A 491 -16.36 -23.18 -1.19
N GLN A 492 -15.18 -23.26 -0.56
CA GLN A 492 -14.66 -24.51 0.01
C GLN A 492 -15.57 -25.06 1.13
N ASP A 493 -15.99 -24.22 2.09
CA ASP A 493 -16.90 -24.64 3.17
C ASP A 493 -18.25 -25.15 2.64
N PHE A 494 -18.80 -24.49 1.60
CA PHE A 494 -20.05 -24.89 0.95
C PHE A 494 -19.92 -26.24 0.21
N VAL A 495 -18.83 -26.44 -0.54
CA VAL A 495 -18.54 -27.73 -1.20
C VAL A 495 -18.31 -28.83 -0.17
N GLN A 496 -17.63 -28.54 0.94
CA GLN A 496 -17.41 -29.51 2.02
C GLN A 496 -18.72 -29.93 2.70
N TRP A 497 -19.68 -29.01 2.86
CA TRP A 497 -21.03 -29.32 3.31
C TRP A 497 -21.82 -30.18 2.31
N LEU A 498 -21.70 -29.89 1.00
CA LEU A 498 -22.33 -30.67 -0.08
C LEU A 498 -21.78 -32.11 -0.16
N MET A 499 -20.48 -32.28 0.12
CA MET A 499 -19.81 -33.58 0.17
C MET A 499 -20.20 -34.37 1.43
N ASN A 500 -20.24 -33.72 2.59
CA ASN A 500 -20.62 -34.34 3.87
C ASN A 500 -22.08 -34.84 3.92
N THR A 501 -22.98 -34.27 3.11
CA THR A 501 -24.40 -34.68 3.07
C THR A 501 -24.66 -35.92 2.19
N LYS A 502 -23.70 -36.38 1.38
CA LYS A 502 -23.83 -37.58 0.56
C LYS A 502 -23.41 -38.87 1.27
N ARG A 503 -24.37 -39.59 1.87
CA ARG A 503 -24.20 -41.00 2.28
C ARG A 503 -24.11 -41.95 1.06
N ASN A 504 -22.95 -42.04 0.41
CA ASN A 504 -22.59 -43.22 -0.39
C ASN A 504 -21.06 -43.36 -0.55
N ARG A 505 -20.47 -44.46 -0.07
CA ARG A 505 -19.04 -44.49 0.36
C ARG A 505 -17.99 -44.84 -0.71
N ASN A 506 -18.36 -45.43 -1.84
CA ASN A 506 -17.41 -46.25 -2.62
C ASN A 506 -16.72 -45.58 -3.83
N ASN A 507 -16.86 -44.27 -4.03
CA ASN A 507 -16.21 -43.55 -5.15
C ASN A 507 -15.45 -42.27 -4.71
N ILE A 508 -15.25 -42.08 -3.41
CA ILE A 508 -14.71 -40.83 -2.85
C ILE A 508 -13.18 -40.80 -2.88
N ALA A 509 -12.50 -41.89 -2.48
CA ALA A 509 -11.04 -41.95 -2.38
C ALA A 509 -10.33 -41.57 -3.70
N LYS A 510 -10.78 -42.13 -4.84
CA LYS A 510 -10.15 -41.87 -6.16
C LYS A 510 -10.36 -40.44 -6.68
N ARG A 511 -11.16 -39.60 -6.01
CA ARG A 511 -11.32 -38.17 -6.31
C ARG A 511 -10.56 -37.27 -5.34
N HIS A 512 -9.93 -37.82 -4.29
CA HIS A 512 -9.10 -37.06 -3.36
C HIS A 512 -7.73 -36.78 -3.98
N ASP A 513 -7.10 -37.80 -4.56
CA ASP A 513 -5.83 -37.75 -5.29
C ASP A 513 -5.87 -36.85 -6.55
N GLU A 514 -7.06 -36.49 -7.05
CA GLU A 514 -7.26 -35.51 -8.14
C GLU A 514 -7.49 -34.08 -7.61
N PHE A 515 -7.83 -33.92 -6.33
CA PHE A 515 -8.12 -32.64 -5.69
C PHE A 515 -6.86 -32.01 -5.07
N GLU A 516 -6.01 -32.81 -4.39
CA GLU A 516 -4.76 -32.30 -3.80
C GLU A 516 -3.79 -31.77 -4.87
N ARG A 517 -3.69 -32.46 -6.03
CA ARG A 517 -2.91 -32.01 -7.20
C ARG A 517 -3.50 -30.82 -7.95
N HIS A 518 -4.53 -30.17 -7.41
CA HIS A 518 -5.08 -28.89 -7.88
C HIS A 518 -5.08 -27.80 -6.78
N ALA A 519 -4.49 -28.08 -5.61
CA ALA A 519 -4.22 -27.05 -4.59
C ALA A 519 -2.91 -26.26 -4.86
N GLU A 520 -2.06 -26.73 -5.78
CA GLU A 520 -0.79 -26.12 -6.16
C GLU A 520 -0.95 -24.88 -7.07
N GLY A 521 -1.50 -23.81 -6.48
CA GLY A 521 -1.18 -22.41 -6.81
C GLY A 521 -1.33 -21.95 -8.26
N THR A 522 -2.57 -21.82 -8.78
CA THR A 522 -2.90 -20.84 -9.84
C THR A 522 -4.42 -20.61 -9.94
N PHE A 523 -4.83 -19.67 -10.83
CA PHE A 523 -6.21 -19.31 -11.20
C PHE A 523 -7.00 -18.41 -10.23
N THR A 524 -8.04 -17.78 -10.78
CA THR A 524 -8.91 -16.78 -10.12
C THR A 524 -10.39 -17.10 -10.39
N SER A 525 -11.31 -16.38 -9.70
CA SER A 525 -12.79 -16.36 -9.75
C SER A 525 -13.58 -17.43 -10.51
N ASP A 526 -13.27 -17.69 -11.77
CA ASP A 526 -14.08 -18.47 -12.71
C ASP A 526 -14.17 -19.97 -12.31
N VAL A 527 -13.27 -20.45 -11.44
CA VAL A 527 -13.35 -21.79 -10.83
C VAL A 527 -14.52 -21.91 -9.86
N SER A 528 -14.86 -20.84 -9.11
CA SER A 528 -16.07 -20.81 -8.28
C SER A 528 -17.31 -21.01 -9.15
N SER A 529 -17.42 -20.26 -10.26
CA SER A 529 -18.53 -20.40 -11.21
C SER A 529 -18.61 -21.78 -11.87
N TYR A 530 -17.48 -22.45 -12.10
CA TYR A 530 -17.46 -23.84 -12.59
C TYR A 530 -17.91 -24.85 -11.52
N LEU A 531 -17.46 -24.70 -10.27
CA LEU A 531 -17.86 -25.55 -9.15
C LEU A 531 -19.32 -25.32 -8.76
N GLU A 532 -19.80 -24.08 -8.74
CA GLU A 532 -21.20 -23.68 -8.62
C GLU A 532 -22.03 -24.29 -9.76
N GLY A 533 -21.56 -24.24 -11.00
CA GLY A 533 -22.21 -24.87 -12.15
C GLY A 533 -22.31 -26.39 -12.07
N GLN A 534 -21.38 -27.08 -11.39
CA GLN A 534 -21.46 -28.52 -11.14
C GLN A 534 -22.29 -28.86 -9.90
N ALA A 535 -22.20 -28.07 -8.82
CA ALA A 535 -23.05 -28.17 -7.64
C ALA A 535 -24.52 -27.95 -8.01
N ALA A 536 -24.81 -26.95 -8.85
CA ALA A 536 -26.13 -26.69 -9.41
C ALA A 536 -26.64 -27.87 -10.25
N LYS A 537 -25.80 -28.51 -11.07
CA LYS A 537 -26.19 -29.73 -11.79
C LYS A 537 -26.56 -30.88 -10.86
N GLU A 538 -25.78 -31.13 -9.82
CA GLU A 538 -26.11 -32.17 -8.83
C GLU A 538 -27.34 -31.82 -7.99
N PHE A 539 -27.52 -30.53 -7.65
CA PHE A 539 -28.67 -30.01 -6.91
C PHE A 539 -29.97 -30.06 -7.74
N ILE A 540 -29.92 -29.72 -9.02
CA ILE A 540 -31.05 -29.87 -9.97
C ILE A 540 -31.37 -31.35 -10.18
N ALA A 541 -30.35 -32.21 -10.36
CA ALA A 541 -30.55 -33.66 -10.47
C ALA A 541 -31.14 -34.28 -9.17
N TRP A 542 -30.84 -33.70 -8.01
CA TRP A 542 -31.44 -34.05 -6.73
C TRP A 542 -32.89 -33.55 -6.61
N LEU A 543 -33.19 -32.31 -6.98
CA LEU A 543 -34.55 -31.75 -7.02
C LEU A 543 -35.48 -32.59 -7.91
N VAL A 544 -35.02 -32.95 -9.11
CA VAL A 544 -35.79 -33.74 -10.11
C VAL A 544 -36.00 -35.20 -9.68
N LYS A 545 -35.13 -35.77 -8.83
CA LYS A 545 -35.29 -37.15 -8.31
C LYS A 545 -35.91 -37.23 -6.91
N GLY A 546 -35.85 -36.16 -6.12
CA GLY A 546 -36.23 -36.15 -4.71
C GLY A 546 -37.73 -35.92 -4.46
N ARG A 547 -38.49 -35.45 -5.45
CA ARG A 547 -39.94 -35.23 -5.33
C ARG A 547 -40.72 -36.12 -6.29
N GLY A 548 -41.84 -36.65 -5.81
CA GLY A 548 -42.70 -37.55 -6.57
C GLY A 548 -43.36 -36.86 -7.77
N ARG A 549 -43.56 -37.62 -8.85
CA ARG A 549 -43.99 -37.15 -10.18
C ARG A 549 -45.47 -36.69 -10.27
N ARG A 550 -46.06 -36.18 -9.19
CA ARG A 550 -47.50 -35.85 -9.06
C ARG A 550 -47.81 -34.39 -8.70
N ASP A 551 -46.86 -33.65 -8.13
CA ASP A 551 -47.13 -32.31 -7.56
C ASP A 551 -46.73 -31.14 -8.48
N PHE A 552 -46.58 -31.38 -9.78
CA PHE A 552 -46.29 -30.36 -10.81
C PHE A 552 -47.38 -30.35 -11.91
N PRO A 553 -48.47 -29.59 -11.74
CA PRO A 553 -49.31 -29.15 -12.85
C PRO A 553 -48.58 -28.06 -13.66
N GLU A 554 -48.73 -28.09 -14.99
CA GLU A 554 -48.33 -27.06 -15.97
C GLU A 554 -46.82 -26.76 -16.18
N GLU A 555 -45.89 -27.10 -15.29
CA GLU A 555 -44.45 -26.78 -15.46
C GLU A 555 -43.59 -27.84 -16.20
N VAL A 556 -44.20 -28.87 -16.81
CA VAL A 556 -43.46 -29.97 -17.48
C VAL A 556 -42.54 -29.46 -18.61
N THR A 557 -42.96 -28.42 -19.33
CA THR A 557 -42.20 -27.78 -20.42
C THR A 557 -40.86 -27.20 -19.98
N ILE A 558 -40.78 -26.69 -18.73
CA ILE A 558 -39.58 -26.00 -18.22
C ILE A 558 -38.39 -26.96 -18.12
N VAL A 559 -38.62 -28.25 -17.83
CA VAL A 559 -37.55 -29.25 -17.67
C VAL A 559 -36.90 -29.61 -19.01
N GLU A 560 -37.68 -29.67 -20.10
CA GLU A 560 -37.15 -29.90 -21.44
C GLU A 560 -36.48 -28.65 -22.01
N GLU A 561 -37.04 -27.46 -21.72
CA GLU A 561 -36.45 -26.15 -22.05
C GLU A 561 -35.06 -25.97 -21.38
N LEU A 562 -34.95 -26.29 -20.09
CA LEU A 562 -33.68 -26.29 -19.32
C LEU A 562 -32.63 -27.23 -19.93
N GLY A 563 -33.04 -28.44 -20.30
CA GLY A 563 -32.15 -29.42 -20.94
C GLY A 563 -31.62 -28.92 -22.29
N ARG A 564 -32.43 -28.17 -23.04
CA ARG A 564 -32.06 -27.61 -24.35
C ARG A 564 -31.15 -26.39 -24.23
N ARG A 565 -31.50 -25.41 -23.38
CA ARG A 565 -30.72 -24.18 -23.19
C ARG A 565 -29.37 -24.41 -22.51
N HIS A 566 -29.24 -25.45 -21.69
CA HIS A 566 -27.93 -25.88 -21.18
C HIS A 566 -27.00 -26.41 -22.28
N ALA A 567 -27.54 -26.89 -23.40
CA ALA A 567 -26.73 -27.38 -24.53
C ALA A 567 -26.28 -26.26 -25.49
N ASP A 568 -27.03 -25.15 -25.61
CA ASP A 568 -26.65 -23.99 -26.42
C ASP A 568 -25.89 -22.90 -25.63
N GLY A 569 -26.06 -22.84 -24.31
CA GLY A 569 -25.35 -21.92 -23.40
C GLY A 569 -26.16 -20.70 -22.94
N SER A 570 -27.46 -20.63 -23.24
CA SER A 570 -28.32 -19.47 -22.92
C SER A 570 -28.86 -19.43 -21.48
N PHE A 571 -27.98 -19.17 -20.51
CA PHE A 571 -28.37 -18.81 -19.13
C PHE A 571 -28.57 -17.29 -18.97
N SER A 572 -29.45 -16.88 -18.04
CA SER A 572 -29.75 -15.48 -17.72
C SER A 572 -29.78 -15.23 -16.21
N ASP A 573 -29.50 -13.99 -15.80
CA ASP A 573 -29.50 -13.57 -14.39
C ASP A 573 -30.87 -13.73 -13.70
N GLU A 574 -31.95 -13.76 -14.48
CA GLU A 574 -33.30 -14.03 -13.99
C GLU A 574 -33.42 -15.48 -13.47
N MET A 575 -32.75 -16.44 -14.12
CA MET A 575 -32.69 -17.84 -13.66
C MET A 575 -31.78 -17.99 -12.45
N ASN A 576 -30.65 -17.27 -12.41
CA ASN A 576 -29.81 -17.18 -11.20
C ASN A 576 -30.63 -16.62 -10.03
N THR A 577 -31.36 -15.53 -10.24
CA THR A 577 -32.25 -14.92 -9.23
C THR A 577 -33.33 -15.88 -8.75
N ILE A 578 -33.89 -16.74 -9.61
CA ILE A 578 -34.87 -17.76 -9.19
C ILE A 578 -34.20 -18.87 -8.36
N LEU A 579 -33.03 -19.35 -8.77
CA LEU A 579 -32.25 -20.35 -8.03
C LEU A 579 -31.78 -19.82 -6.68
N ASP A 580 -31.29 -18.58 -6.63
CA ASP A 580 -30.89 -17.86 -5.41
C ASP A 580 -32.07 -17.63 -4.47
N ASN A 581 -33.27 -17.30 -4.98
CA ASN A 581 -34.46 -17.17 -4.14
C ASN A 581 -34.95 -18.52 -3.62
N LEU A 582 -34.83 -19.61 -4.39
CA LEU A 582 -35.14 -20.96 -3.91
C LEU A 582 -34.12 -21.43 -2.87
N ALA A 583 -32.83 -21.27 -3.13
CA ALA A 583 -31.74 -21.59 -2.20
C ALA A 583 -31.81 -20.72 -0.94
N THR A 584 -32.06 -19.42 -1.06
CA THR A 584 -32.25 -18.50 0.08
C THR A 584 -33.50 -18.86 0.88
N ARG A 585 -34.63 -19.17 0.24
CA ARG A 585 -35.85 -19.58 0.96
C ARG A 585 -35.62 -20.88 1.72
N ASP A 586 -34.98 -21.88 1.10
CA ASP A 586 -34.79 -23.18 1.74
C ASP A 586 -33.60 -23.17 2.73
N PHE A 587 -32.62 -22.26 2.58
CA PHE A 587 -31.62 -21.92 3.60
C PHE A 587 -32.22 -21.14 4.77
N ILE A 588 -33.18 -20.24 4.54
CA ILE A 588 -33.96 -19.57 5.59
C ILE A 588 -34.85 -20.59 6.32
N ASN A 589 -35.50 -21.51 5.59
CA ASN A 589 -36.24 -22.62 6.19
C ASN A 589 -35.31 -23.52 7.02
N TRP A 590 -34.09 -23.80 6.55
CA TRP A 590 -33.06 -24.53 7.31
C TRP A 590 -32.58 -23.74 8.55
N LEU A 591 -32.40 -22.42 8.46
CA LEU A 591 -32.08 -21.55 9.60
C LEU A 591 -33.21 -21.47 10.63
N ILE A 592 -34.47 -21.56 10.18
CA ILE A 592 -35.65 -21.62 11.05
C ILE A 592 -35.73 -22.99 11.72
N GLN A 593 -35.57 -24.08 10.97
CA GLN A 593 -35.62 -25.44 11.50
C GLN A 593 -34.45 -25.75 12.45
N THR A 594 -33.23 -25.32 12.14
CA THR A 594 -32.07 -25.48 13.04
C THR A 594 -32.15 -24.61 14.30
N LYS A 595 -32.79 -23.44 14.23
CA LYS A 595 -33.09 -22.61 15.43
C LYS A 595 -34.31 -23.07 16.22
N ILE A 596 -35.13 -23.99 15.69
CA ILE A 596 -36.11 -24.77 16.47
C ILE A 596 -35.40 -25.92 17.21
N THR A 597 -34.16 -26.26 16.86
CA THR A 597 -33.37 -27.33 17.49
C THR A 597 -32.12 -26.85 18.24
N ASP A 598 -32.14 -25.70 18.93
CA ASP A 598 -31.17 -25.47 20.02
C ASP A 598 -31.63 -24.51 21.14
N LYS A 599 -32.30 -25.09 22.15
CA LYS A 599 -32.33 -24.73 23.59
C LYS A 599 -33.52 -25.43 24.27
N SER A 600 -33.35 -26.33 25.23
CA SER A 600 -32.11 -26.97 25.74
C SER A 600 -32.45 -28.33 26.36
N VAL A 601 -31.42 -29.12 26.67
CA VAL A 601 -31.51 -30.42 27.35
C VAL A 601 -32.33 -30.36 28.65
N GLU A 602 -33.30 -31.26 28.81
CA GLU A 602 -33.44 -32.07 30.05
C GLU A 602 -34.22 -33.38 29.82
N ARG A 603 -34.32 -34.23 30.86
CA ARG A 603 -34.58 -35.69 30.75
C ARG A 603 -36.05 -36.11 30.93
N PRO A 604 -36.45 -37.30 30.44
CA PRO A 604 -37.87 -37.68 30.29
C PRO A 604 -38.48 -38.45 31.48
N THR A 605 -39.80 -38.27 31.65
CA THR A 605 -40.80 -39.14 32.30
C THR A 605 -42.17 -38.77 31.69
N GLU A 606 -43.19 -39.62 31.58
CA GLU A 606 -43.33 -41.09 31.75
C GLU A 606 -44.36 -41.58 30.66
N THR A 607 -45.05 -42.73 30.64
CA THR A 607 -45.37 -43.86 31.55
C THR A 607 -45.63 -45.14 30.71
N LEU A 608 -46.02 -46.25 31.36
CA LEU A 608 -46.95 -47.30 30.83
C LEU A 608 -46.50 -48.26 29.71
N ALA A 609 -45.85 -49.34 30.15
CA ALA A 609 -46.29 -50.74 30.01
C ALA A 609 -46.65 -51.35 28.63
N LEU A 610 -45.89 -52.39 28.25
CA LEU A 610 -46.37 -53.79 28.38
C LEU A 610 -45.20 -54.79 28.32
N SER A 611 -45.47 -56.09 28.53
CA SER A 611 -44.48 -57.14 28.80
C SER A 611 -44.33 -58.17 27.67
N LEU A 612 -43.13 -58.80 27.56
CA LEU A 612 -42.90 -60.27 27.61
C LEU A 612 -41.56 -60.70 26.98
N GLY A 613 -40.81 -61.55 27.70
CA GLY A 613 -39.77 -62.45 27.15
C GLY A 613 -38.41 -61.83 26.74
N GLY A 614 -37.29 -62.55 26.79
CA GLY A 614 -37.07 -63.87 27.41
C GLY A 614 -35.91 -64.67 26.78
N ARG A 615 -34.89 -65.01 27.59
CA ARG A 615 -33.65 -65.76 27.21
C ARG A 615 -32.74 -64.99 26.23
N GLY A 616 -31.40 -64.99 26.33
CA GLY A 616 -30.49 -65.49 27.36
C GLY A 616 -29.57 -66.62 26.89
N GLN A 617 -28.28 -66.31 26.68
CA GLN A 617 -27.18 -67.29 26.71
C GLN A 617 -25.80 -66.62 26.93
N SER A 618 -25.02 -67.19 27.84
CA SER A 618 -23.55 -67.14 27.94
C SER A 618 -23.00 -68.48 27.36
N PRO A 619 -21.72 -68.93 27.48
CA PRO A 619 -20.54 -68.53 28.29
C PRO A 619 -19.33 -68.11 27.40
N VAL A 620 -18.04 -67.97 27.76
CA VAL A 620 -17.03 -68.77 28.53
C VAL A 620 -15.87 -67.79 28.89
N GLU A 621 -15.53 -67.54 30.17
CA GLU A 621 -14.46 -68.17 31.00
C GLU A 621 -12.98 -67.92 30.57
N ARG A 622 -11.95 -67.75 31.45
CA ARG A 622 -11.86 -67.51 32.91
C ARG A 622 -10.39 -67.23 33.38
N LYS A 623 -10.21 -66.94 34.69
CA LYS A 623 -8.96 -66.89 35.53
C LYS A 623 -8.14 -65.58 35.42
N ARG A 624 -7.47 -65.06 36.47
CA ARG A 624 -7.18 -65.58 37.84
C ARG A 624 -7.12 -64.43 38.90
N HIS A 625 -7.35 -64.74 40.19
CA HIS A 625 -7.11 -63.92 41.40
C HIS A 625 -5.82 -64.42 42.15
N PRO A 626 -5.37 -63.99 43.37
CA PRO A 626 -5.97 -63.08 44.40
C PRO A 626 -5.03 -62.14 45.25
N HIS A 627 -5.63 -61.38 46.20
CA HIS A 627 -5.08 -60.93 47.53
C HIS A 627 -3.94 -59.86 47.59
N LEU A 628 -3.64 -59.14 48.71
CA LEU A 628 -4.06 -59.16 50.15
C LEU A 628 -3.80 -57.78 50.86
N ALA A 629 -4.50 -57.48 51.99
CA ALA A 629 -4.12 -56.58 53.13
C ALA A 629 -3.89 -55.05 52.92
N SER A 630 -4.01 -54.14 53.92
CA SER A 630 -4.68 -54.13 55.25
C SER A 630 -4.73 -52.72 55.90
N GLU A 631 -5.76 -52.45 56.71
CA GLU A 631 -5.87 -51.46 57.84
C GLU A 631 -5.77 -49.93 57.58
N GLY A 632 -6.44 -49.06 58.36
CA GLY A 632 -7.37 -49.30 59.48
C GLY A 632 -8.12 -48.04 60.02
N SER A 633 -9.06 -48.26 60.97
CA SER A 633 -9.80 -47.29 61.85
C SER A 633 -10.48 -46.04 61.20
N GLN A 634 -11.82 -45.91 61.20
CA GLN A 634 -12.68 -45.32 62.27
C GLN A 634 -12.41 -43.83 62.56
N SER A 635 -13.39 -42.92 62.73
CA SER A 635 -14.84 -43.01 63.07
C SER A 635 -15.67 -41.99 62.25
N SER A 636 -16.92 -42.22 61.79
CA SER A 636 -18.22 -42.17 62.52
C SER A 636 -18.35 -40.97 63.50
N PHE A 637 -19.47 -40.25 63.66
CA PHE A 637 -20.89 -40.44 63.25
C PHE A 637 -21.68 -39.09 63.50
N GLN A 638 -23.00 -38.82 63.31
CA GLN A 638 -24.22 -39.56 62.90
C GLN A 638 -25.40 -38.61 62.51
N ARG A 639 -25.94 -38.69 61.26
CA ARG A 639 -27.36 -38.41 60.82
C ARG A 639 -27.95 -36.97 60.84
N ARG A 640 -28.63 -36.55 59.75
CA ARG A 640 -30.12 -36.41 59.48
C ARG A 640 -30.80 -35.17 60.11
N GLY A 641 -31.94 -34.66 59.63
CA GLY A 641 -32.80 -35.04 58.47
C GLY A 641 -32.81 -33.98 57.36
N ASP A 642 -33.44 -34.19 56.20
CA ASP A 642 -34.87 -34.46 55.94
C ASP A 642 -35.76 -33.25 56.36
N GLY A 643 -36.50 -32.55 55.48
CA GLY A 643 -36.55 -32.64 54.01
C GLY A 643 -37.74 -31.86 53.39
N PHE A 644 -37.65 -31.59 52.08
CA PHE A 644 -38.73 -31.28 51.11
C PHE A 644 -39.75 -30.13 51.31
N SER A 645 -39.95 -29.41 50.19
CA SER A 645 -41.19 -28.78 49.70
C SER A 645 -41.72 -27.50 50.37
N LEU A 646 -41.83 -26.45 49.55
CA LEU A 646 -43.04 -25.62 49.51
C LEU A 646 -43.15 -24.86 48.18
N THR A 647 -44.34 -24.90 47.57
CA THR A 647 -44.63 -24.24 46.28
C THR A 647 -45.19 -22.84 46.48
N VAL A 648 -44.66 -21.89 45.71
CA VAL A 648 -45.21 -20.57 45.30
C VAL A 648 -46.58 -20.16 45.87
N HIS A 649 -46.62 -19.01 46.56
CA HIS A 649 -47.53 -17.93 46.17
C HIS A 649 -47.10 -16.53 46.65
N ASN A 650 -47.72 -15.50 46.07
CA ASN A 650 -47.36 -14.09 46.21
C ASN A 650 -47.62 -13.54 47.61
N LEU A 651 -46.83 -12.55 48.04
CA LEU A 651 -47.24 -11.61 49.09
C LEU A 651 -46.63 -10.22 48.86
N THR A 652 -47.49 -9.23 48.61
CA THR A 652 -47.16 -7.81 48.64
C THR A 652 -47.44 -7.24 50.03
N CYS A 653 -46.45 -6.63 50.70
CA CYS A 653 -46.73 -5.63 51.74
C CYS A 653 -45.52 -4.71 52.00
N LEU A 654 -45.79 -3.46 52.42
CA LEU A 654 -44.79 -2.54 52.95
C LEU A 654 -44.60 -2.77 54.46
N GLN A 655 -43.40 -2.44 54.98
CA GLN A 655 -43.07 -1.91 56.33
C GLN A 655 -41.55 -2.13 56.57
N THR A 656 -40.73 -1.20 57.07
CA THR A 656 -40.84 0.23 57.45
C THR A 656 -39.47 0.91 57.22
N PRO A 657 -39.38 2.25 57.06
CA PRO A 657 -38.13 2.93 56.68
C PRO A 657 -36.99 2.86 57.71
N TRP A 658 -37.28 2.55 58.98
CA TRP A 658 -36.29 2.59 60.07
C TRP A 658 -35.13 1.60 59.89
N LYS A 659 -35.37 0.45 59.25
CA LYS A 659 -34.33 -0.57 58.99
C LYS A 659 -33.31 -0.11 57.95
N VAL A 660 -33.73 0.72 56.98
CA VAL A 660 -32.83 1.30 55.97
C VAL A 660 -31.90 2.33 56.62
N LEU A 661 -32.42 3.15 57.54
CA LEU A 661 -31.62 4.16 58.25
C LEU A 661 -30.54 3.52 59.14
N LEU A 662 -30.89 2.47 59.90
CA LEU A 662 -29.92 1.71 60.69
C LEU A 662 -28.92 0.94 59.82
N GLY A 663 -29.35 0.40 58.67
CA GLY A 663 -28.46 -0.22 57.69
C GLY A 663 -27.44 0.76 57.12
N LEU A 664 -27.88 1.97 56.73
CA LEU A 664 -27.00 3.03 56.23
C LEU A 664 -26.03 3.54 57.30
N LEU A 665 -26.47 3.69 58.55
CA LEU A 665 -25.58 4.05 59.67
C LEU A 665 -24.55 2.94 59.97
N GLY A 666 -24.96 1.67 59.91
CA GLY A 666 -24.05 0.53 60.06
C GLY A 666 -23.02 0.44 58.94
N VAL A 667 -23.43 0.66 57.69
CA VAL A 667 -22.52 0.72 56.53
C VAL A 667 -21.59 1.93 56.61
N ALA A 668 -22.10 3.11 57.00
CA ALA A 668 -21.26 4.30 57.20
C ALA A 668 -20.19 4.07 58.29
N ALA A 669 -20.59 3.51 59.44
CA ALA A 669 -19.65 3.16 60.52
C ALA A 669 -18.62 2.12 60.06
N LEU A 670 -19.03 1.07 59.33
CA LEU A 670 -18.11 0.07 58.80
C LEU A 670 -17.14 0.68 57.77
N VAL A 671 -17.62 1.55 56.88
CA VAL A 671 -16.79 2.30 55.93
C VAL A 671 -15.81 3.21 56.65
N THR A 672 -16.19 3.91 57.72
CA THR A 672 -15.25 4.71 58.52
C THR A 672 -14.22 3.81 59.24
N VAL A 673 -14.65 2.69 59.82
CA VAL A 673 -13.76 1.74 60.54
C VAL A 673 -12.82 0.98 59.61
N ILE A 674 -13.09 0.93 58.30
CA ILE A 674 -12.15 0.40 57.30
C ILE A 674 -11.30 1.53 56.69
N THR A 675 -11.89 2.66 56.31
CA THR A 675 -11.15 3.74 55.64
C THR A 675 -10.22 4.49 56.58
N VAL A 676 -10.55 4.69 57.86
CA VAL A 676 -9.64 5.37 58.80
C VAL A 676 -8.35 4.56 59.04
N PRO A 677 -8.38 3.23 59.32
CA PRO A 677 -7.17 2.42 59.34
C PRO A 677 -6.46 2.36 57.98
N VAL A 678 -7.16 2.24 56.85
CA VAL A 678 -6.48 2.23 55.52
C VAL A 678 -5.79 3.57 55.23
N VAL A 679 -6.36 4.70 55.63
CA VAL A 679 -5.75 6.05 55.48
C VAL A 679 -4.65 6.31 56.51
N LEU A 680 -4.65 5.64 57.67
CA LEU A 680 -3.59 5.70 58.67
C LEU A 680 -2.46 4.68 58.44
N LEU A 681 -2.72 3.57 57.74
CA LEU A 681 -1.74 2.57 57.34
C LEU A 681 -1.10 2.89 55.98
N ASN A 682 -1.77 3.65 55.12
CA ASN A 682 -1.15 4.33 53.97
C ASN A 682 -0.45 5.65 54.38
N LYS A 683 -0.04 5.77 55.65
CA LYS A 683 0.72 6.89 56.21
C LYS A 683 2.10 6.47 56.73
N ASP A 684 2.75 5.59 55.98
CA ASP A 684 4.22 5.62 55.92
C ASP A 684 4.66 6.84 55.09
N ASP A 685 5.76 7.49 55.49
CA ASP A 685 6.17 8.81 54.99
C ASP A 685 6.75 8.82 53.56
N ALA A 686 5.92 8.51 52.58
CA ALA A 686 6.12 8.92 51.20
C ALA A 686 5.76 10.41 51.06
N ALA A 687 6.70 11.30 51.40
CA ALA A 687 6.57 12.72 51.10
C ALA A 687 6.29 12.90 49.59
N ALA A 688 5.15 13.53 49.26
CA ALA A 688 4.67 13.63 47.88
C ALA A 688 5.71 14.34 47.00
N ASP A 689 6.38 13.57 46.15
CA ASP A 689 7.56 14.03 45.42
C ASP A 689 7.15 15.09 44.38
N SER A 690 7.48 16.35 44.64
CA SER A 690 7.08 17.50 43.82
C SER A 690 7.84 17.61 42.50
N ARG A 691 8.70 16.63 42.18
CA ARG A 691 9.49 16.56 40.95
C ARG A 691 8.70 15.88 39.84
N ARG A 692 8.59 16.57 38.70
CA ARG A 692 7.97 16.04 37.48
C ARG A 692 8.82 14.94 36.83
N THR A 693 8.17 14.04 36.10
CA THR A 693 8.83 13.08 35.21
C THR A 693 9.31 13.75 33.90
N TYR A 694 10.19 13.08 33.17
CA TYR A 694 10.64 13.46 31.83
C TYR A 694 9.65 12.93 30.79
N LEU A 695 8.86 13.83 30.18
CA LEU A 695 7.74 13.49 29.30
C LEU A 695 8.21 13.24 27.86
N LEU A 696 7.41 12.55 27.04
CA LEU A 696 7.63 12.45 25.60
C LEU A 696 7.80 13.84 24.94
N ALA A 697 7.04 14.83 25.41
CA ALA A 697 7.14 16.22 24.97
C ALA A 697 8.47 16.91 25.35
N ASP A 698 9.20 16.43 26.37
CA ASP A 698 10.53 16.95 26.72
C ASP A 698 11.62 16.42 25.81
N TYR A 699 11.50 15.16 25.39
CA TYR A 699 12.32 14.57 24.34
C TYR A 699 12.08 15.27 23.00
N LEU A 700 10.83 15.25 22.53
CA LEU A 700 10.44 15.76 21.21
C LEU A 700 10.68 17.27 21.00
N LYS A 701 10.68 18.07 22.07
CA LYS A 701 10.99 19.52 22.00
C LYS A 701 12.43 19.85 22.39
N ASN A 702 13.21 18.83 22.80
CA ASN A 702 14.53 18.97 23.40
C ASN A 702 14.54 20.05 24.49
N THR A 703 13.68 19.88 25.51
CA THR A 703 13.55 20.78 26.67
C THR A 703 14.85 20.81 27.47
N PHE A 704 15.46 19.64 27.68
CA PHE A 704 16.67 19.44 28.47
C PHE A 704 17.89 19.30 27.56
N ARG A 705 18.33 20.43 26.98
CA ARG A 705 19.44 20.46 26.02
C ARG A 705 20.78 20.17 26.70
N ILE A 706 21.41 19.06 26.31
CA ILE A 706 22.83 18.81 26.56
C ILE A 706 23.63 19.85 25.76
N LYS A 707 24.56 20.56 26.40
CA LYS A 707 25.47 21.50 25.73
C LYS A 707 26.83 20.83 25.52
N SER A 708 27.30 20.78 24.27
CA SER A 708 28.71 20.53 23.96
C SER A 708 29.53 21.82 24.04
N TYR A 709 30.86 21.68 24.11
CA TYR A 709 31.80 22.79 23.88
C TYR A 709 32.57 22.51 22.59
N SER A 710 31.90 22.75 21.46
CA SER A 710 32.45 22.46 20.13
C SER A 710 33.44 23.56 19.72
N LEU A 711 34.73 23.33 20.01
CA LEU A 711 35.85 24.18 19.58
C LEU A 711 36.49 23.69 18.28
N ARG A 712 37.22 24.57 17.59
CA ARG A 712 38.08 24.24 16.43
C ARG A 712 39.48 24.85 16.66
N TRP A 713 40.51 24.03 16.79
CA TRP A 713 41.89 24.53 16.93
C TRP A 713 42.36 25.25 15.66
N VAL A 714 43.15 26.31 15.83
CA VAL A 714 43.82 27.05 14.74
C VAL A 714 45.33 27.20 14.96
N SER A 715 45.82 26.92 16.18
CA SER A 715 47.23 26.71 16.50
C SER A 715 47.34 25.77 17.70
N ASP A 716 48.56 25.42 18.11
CA ASP A 716 48.83 24.60 19.32
C ASP A 716 48.31 25.23 20.62
N TYR A 717 47.96 26.52 20.62
CA TYR A 717 47.59 27.29 21.81
C TYR A 717 46.33 28.16 21.65
N GLU A 718 45.71 28.22 20.46
CA GLU A 718 44.50 29.00 20.19
C GLU A 718 43.43 28.20 19.45
N TYR A 719 42.18 28.40 19.85
CA TYR A 719 41.00 27.79 19.23
C TYR A 719 39.89 28.79 18.98
N LEU A 720 39.07 28.50 17.95
CA LEU A 720 37.84 29.20 17.64
C LEU A 720 36.65 28.57 18.39
N TYR A 721 35.78 29.41 18.93
CA TYR A 721 34.55 29.01 19.62
C TYR A 721 33.39 29.95 19.28
N LYS A 722 32.20 29.39 18.96
CA LYS A 722 31.01 30.16 18.56
C LYS A 722 30.16 30.49 19.79
N GLN A 723 30.10 31.77 20.16
CA GLN A 723 29.31 32.27 21.29
C GLN A 723 28.40 33.43 20.86
N GLU A 724 27.09 33.29 21.10
CA GLU A 724 26.08 34.32 20.76
C GLU A 724 26.17 34.79 19.29
N ASN A 725 26.41 33.82 18.40
CA ASN A 725 26.69 34.00 16.96
C ASN A 725 27.93 34.82 16.60
N ASN A 726 28.75 35.24 17.56
CA ASN A 726 30.12 35.67 17.30
C ASN A 726 31.04 34.45 17.23
N ILE A 727 32.11 34.53 16.44
CA ILE A 727 33.26 33.63 16.56
C ILE A 727 34.29 34.31 17.45
N LEU A 728 34.68 33.65 18.53
CA LEU A 728 35.75 34.09 19.43
C LEU A 728 37.03 33.30 19.11
N LEU A 729 38.17 33.98 19.10
CA LEU A 729 39.49 33.35 19.17
C LEU A 729 39.90 33.34 20.65
N VAL A 730 40.14 32.16 21.20
CA VAL A 730 40.41 31.93 22.63
C VAL A 730 41.80 31.32 22.80
N ASN A 731 42.60 31.94 23.66
CA ASN A 731 43.93 31.45 24.03
C ASN A 731 43.81 30.40 25.14
N ALA A 732 44.28 29.18 24.90
CA ALA A 732 44.12 28.05 25.82
C ALA A 732 44.98 28.16 27.09
N GLU A 733 46.12 28.85 27.02
CA GLU A 733 47.03 29.05 28.17
C GLU A 733 46.49 30.11 29.14
N HIS A 734 45.97 31.22 28.61
CA HIS A 734 45.55 32.38 29.41
C HIS A 734 44.03 32.47 29.65
N GLY A 735 43.23 31.70 28.91
CA GLY A 735 41.76 31.76 28.95
C GLY A 735 41.16 33.09 28.47
N ASN A 736 41.96 33.97 27.86
CA ASN A 736 41.47 35.23 27.30
C ASN A 736 40.85 34.99 25.90
N SER A 737 39.88 35.83 25.54
CA SER A 737 39.11 35.68 24.30
C SER A 737 39.00 37.02 23.57
N SER A 738 39.26 37.01 22.26
CA SER A 738 38.99 38.13 21.36
C SER A 738 37.89 37.78 20.36
N ILE A 739 37.20 38.78 19.80
CA ILE A 739 36.20 38.52 18.74
C ILE A 739 36.94 38.38 17.42
N PHE A 740 36.94 37.17 16.85
CA PHE A 740 37.49 36.87 15.54
C PHE A 740 36.54 37.34 14.43
N LEU A 741 35.25 37.02 14.55
CA LEU A 741 34.21 37.46 13.61
C LEU A 741 32.94 37.84 14.36
N LYS A 742 32.35 39.00 14.02
CA LYS A 742 31.15 39.54 14.69
C LYS A 742 29.89 38.91 14.13
N ASN A 743 28.88 38.75 14.99
CA ASN A 743 27.55 38.29 14.59
C ASN A 743 26.96 39.11 13.42
N SER A 744 27.12 40.43 13.45
CA SER A 744 26.64 41.35 12.41
C SER A 744 27.32 41.20 11.04
N THR A 745 28.44 40.46 10.95
CA THR A 745 29.06 40.09 9.67
C THR A 745 28.34 38.94 8.97
N PHE A 746 27.60 38.11 9.72
CA PHE A 746 26.67 37.13 9.13
C PHE A 746 25.33 37.79 8.78
N GLU A 747 24.82 38.68 9.64
CA GLU A 747 23.54 39.38 9.43
C GLU A 747 23.54 40.25 8.16
N SER A 748 24.70 40.80 7.77
CA SER A 748 24.83 41.62 6.55
C SER A 748 24.80 40.84 5.23
N PHE A 749 24.79 39.50 5.26
CA PHE A 749 24.74 38.68 4.04
C PHE A 749 23.32 38.50 3.47
N GLY A 750 22.27 38.70 4.27
CA GLY A 750 20.87 38.53 3.87
C GLY A 750 20.38 37.07 3.78
N ASP A 751 21.30 36.13 3.51
CA ASP A 751 21.06 34.69 3.53
C ASP A 751 21.33 34.05 4.92
N SER A 752 20.71 32.90 5.21
CA SER A 752 20.90 32.19 6.49
C SER A 752 22.09 31.23 6.44
N ILE A 753 23.13 31.52 7.23
CA ILE A 753 24.41 30.80 7.22
C ILE A 753 24.36 29.58 8.16
N SER A 754 24.58 28.39 7.61
CA SER A 754 24.59 27.09 8.29
C SER A 754 25.87 26.88 9.10
N ASP A 755 27.02 26.88 8.42
CA ASP A 755 28.36 26.78 9.03
C ASP A 755 29.39 27.71 8.33
N TYR A 756 30.62 27.66 8.82
CA TYR A 756 31.76 28.46 8.37
C TYR A 756 33.04 27.61 8.43
N SER A 757 34.05 27.97 7.64
CA SER A 757 35.39 27.39 7.76
C SER A 757 36.47 28.44 7.51
N VAL A 758 37.41 28.60 8.44
CA VAL A 758 38.47 29.62 8.38
C VAL A 758 39.69 29.05 7.66
N SER A 759 40.37 29.84 6.82
CA SER A 759 41.65 29.41 6.23
C SER A 759 42.71 29.21 7.33
N PRO A 760 43.62 28.22 7.23
CA PRO A 760 44.64 28.00 8.26
C PRO A 760 45.57 29.19 8.50
N ASP A 761 45.76 30.08 7.53
CA ASP A 761 46.47 31.36 7.71
C ASP A 761 45.64 32.49 8.35
N GLY A 762 44.40 32.22 8.75
CA GLY A 762 43.48 33.14 9.43
C GLY A 762 42.97 34.30 8.57
N ARG A 763 43.34 34.41 7.29
CA ARG A 763 42.98 35.57 6.44
C ARG A 763 41.58 35.53 5.86
N PHE A 764 41.01 34.34 5.66
CA PHE A 764 39.73 34.17 4.95
C PHE A 764 38.75 33.30 5.73
N VAL A 765 37.46 33.51 5.47
CA VAL A 765 36.37 32.69 6.03
C VAL A 765 35.44 32.28 4.90
N LEU A 766 35.34 30.97 4.68
CA LEU A 766 34.29 30.34 3.89
C LEU A 766 32.99 30.39 4.70
N LEU A 767 31.90 30.78 4.06
CA LEU A 767 30.57 30.85 4.64
C LEU A 767 29.65 29.92 3.85
N GLU A 768 28.95 29.04 4.55
CA GLU A 768 28.01 28.09 3.95
C GLU A 768 26.58 28.57 4.18
N TYR A 769 25.84 28.75 3.09
CA TYR A 769 24.41 29.06 3.10
C TYR A 769 23.81 28.60 1.77
N ASN A 770 22.57 28.10 1.75
CA ASN A 770 21.87 27.63 0.54
C ASN A 770 22.77 26.78 -0.41
N TYR A 771 23.67 25.95 0.15
CA TYR A 771 24.80 25.31 -0.54
C TYR A 771 25.80 26.26 -1.24
N VAL A 772 26.52 27.00 -0.39
CA VAL A 772 27.81 27.73 -0.57
C VAL A 772 27.80 29.02 -1.41
N LYS A 773 28.40 30.09 -0.84
CA LYS A 773 29.00 31.22 -1.58
C LYS A 773 30.09 31.90 -0.74
N LEU A 774 31.27 32.07 -1.32
CA LEU A 774 32.44 32.73 -0.71
C LEU A 774 32.37 34.28 -0.84
N ILE A 775 32.99 35.00 0.10
CA ILE A 775 33.21 36.44 -0.01
C ILE A 775 34.41 36.70 -0.94
N THR A 776 34.18 37.02 -2.21
CA THR A 776 35.08 37.77 -3.14
C THR A 776 34.46 37.90 -4.54
N GLU A 777 35.12 38.62 -5.45
CA GLU A 777 34.53 39.08 -6.72
C GLU A 777 34.38 37.99 -7.80
N GLU A 778 35.17 36.91 -7.74
CA GLU A 778 34.94 35.69 -8.55
C GLU A 778 34.28 34.58 -7.72
N LYS A 779 33.04 34.24 -8.08
CA LYS A 779 32.19 33.33 -7.32
C LYS A 779 32.55 31.86 -7.54
N ILE A 780 32.54 31.10 -6.45
CA ILE A 780 32.42 29.63 -6.52
C ILE A 780 31.02 29.28 -7.07
N PRO A 781 30.87 28.24 -7.90
CA PRO A 781 29.57 27.88 -8.47
C PRO A 781 28.55 27.42 -7.42
N ASN A 782 27.29 27.83 -7.60
CA ASN A 782 26.15 27.22 -6.91
C ASN A 782 26.13 25.69 -7.19
N ASN A 783 25.62 24.92 -6.22
CA ASN A 783 25.59 23.46 -6.25
C ASN A 783 27.01 22.86 -6.32
N THR A 784 27.97 23.48 -5.63
CA THR A 784 29.26 22.86 -5.32
C THR A 784 29.02 21.67 -4.38
N GLN A 785 29.59 20.52 -4.70
CA GLN A 785 29.33 19.25 -4.03
C GLN A 785 30.22 19.06 -2.80
N TRP A 786 31.49 19.44 -2.91
CA TRP A 786 32.44 19.45 -1.80
C TRP A 786 33.39 20.65 -1.91
N ILE A 787 33.89 21.15 -0.78
CA ILE A 787 34.86 22.24 -0.73
C ILE A 787 35.74 22.13 0.53
N THR A 788 37.04 22.37 0.39
CA THR A 788 37.97 22.42 1.52
C THR A 788 39.13 23.39 1.28
N TRP A 789 39.63 24.00 2.37
CA TRP A 789 40.89 24.74 2.37
C TRP A 789 42.07 23.76 2.31
N SER A 790 43.22 24.22 1.83
CA SER A 790 44.49 23.51 1.98
C SER A 790 45.02 23.63 3.42
N PRO A 791 45.74 22.63 3.97
CA PRO A 791 46.20 22.63 5.36
C PRO A 791 47.13 23.79 5.74
N GLU A 792 47.88 24.32 4.78
CA GLU A 792 48.62 25.58 4.92
C GLU A 792 48.07 26.66 3.99
N GLY A 793 48.14 27.92 4.43
CA GLY A 793 47.73 29.07 3.63
C GLY A 793 46.21 29.18 3.47
N HIS A 794 45.76 29.25 2.21
CA HIS A 794 44.36 29.51 1.83
C HIS A 794 44.02 28.99 0.42
N LYS A 795 44.75 28.02 -0.13
CA LYS A 795 44.33 27.42 -1.42
C LYS A 795 42.99 26.71 -1.18
N LEU A 796 42.14 26.64 -2.21
CA LEU A 796 40.85 25.96 -2.13
C LEU A 796 40.81 24.85 -3.16
N ALA A 797 40.39 23.66 -2.74
CA ALA A 797 39.91 22.62 -3.64
C ALA A 797 38.39 22.49 -3.49
N TYR A 798 37.68 22.37 -4.61
CA TYR A 798 36.24 22.13 -4.61
C TYR A 798 35.82 21.21 -5.76
N VAL A 799 34.68 20.54 -5.62
CA VAL A 799 34.12 19.63 -6.62
C VAL A 799 32.79 20.18 -7.13
N TRP A 800 32.65 20.26 -8.44
CA TRP A 800 31.43 20.75 -9.11
C TRP A 800 31.16 19.95 -10.38
N LYS A 801 29.95 19.41 -10.50
CA LYS A 801 29.55 18.47 -11.57
C LYS A 801 30.52 17.30 -11.69
N ASN A 802 30.85 16.71 -10.54
CA ASN A 802 31.75 15.58 -10.37
C ASN A 802 33.20 15.82 -10.85
N ASP A 803 33.62 17.07 -11.11
CA ASP A 803 35.00 17.42 -11.45
C ASP A 803 35.64 18.33 -10.41
N ILE A 804 36.95 18.15 -10.21
CA ILE A 804 37.78 18.85 -9.23
C ILE A 804 38.29 20.17 -9.82
N TYR A 805 38.21 21.23 -9.03
CA TYR A 805 38.73 22.57 -9.32
C TYR A 805 39.58 23.07 -8.15
N VAL A 806 40.64 23.83 -8.47
CA VAL A 806 41.51 24.47 -7.46
C VAL A 806 41.62 25.97 -7.72
N LYS A 807 41.54 26.76 -6.65
CA LYS A 807 41.87 28.20 -6.64
C LYS A 807 43.12 28.38 -5.76
N ILE A 808 44.14 29.07 -6.28
CA ILE A 808 45.37 29.34 -5.53
C ILE A 808 45.13 30.48 -4.53
N GLU A 809 44.50 31.56 -5.00
CA GLU A 809 44.00 32.68 -4.21
C GLU A 809 42.46 32.73 -4.33
N PRO A 810 41.69 33.13 -3.29
CA PRO A 810 40.23 33.26 -3.40
C PRO A 810 39.76 34.17 -4.54
N ASN A 811 40.57 35.15 -4.93
CA ASN A 811 40.27 36.09 -6.02
C ASN A 811 40.75 35.60 -7.41
N SER A 812 41.36 34.41 -7.49
CA SER A 812 41.92 33.87 -8.74
C SER A 812 40.95 32.94 -9.49
N PRO A 813 41.02 32.88 -10.83
CA PRO A 813 40.24 31.93 -11.64
C PRO A 813 40.44 30.48 -11.20
N SER A 814 39.34 29.72 -11.18
CA SER A 814 39.35 28.31 -10.81
C SER A 814 40.01 27.48 -11.90
N GLN A 815 41.05 26.75 -11.54
CA GLN A 815 41.80 25.88 -12.45
C GLN A 815 41.25 24.45 -12.33
N ARG A 816 40.71 23.92 -13.44
CA ARG A 816 40.06 22.61 -13.50
C ARG A 816 41.11 21.50 -13.56
N ILE A 817 41.04 20.54 -12.63
CA ILE A 817 41.98 19.43 -12.49
C ILE A 817 41.51 18.20 -13.27
N THR A 818 40.21 17.91 -13.26
CA THR A 818 39.61 16.76 -13.95
C THR A 818 38.56 17.20 -14.98
N THR A 819 38.39 16.40 -16.03
CA THR A 819 37.40 16.62 -17.11
C THR A 819 36.56 15.38 -17.40
N SER A 820 36.64 14.38 -16.52
CA SER A 820 35.99 13.08 -16.61
C SER A 820 34.69 12.98 -15.84
N GLY A 821 34.35 13.99 -15.03
CA GLY A 821 33.11 14.07 -14.27
C GLY A 821 31.89 13.87 -15.17
N SER A 822 31.05 12.90 -14.82
CA SER A 822 29.84 12.55 -15.57
C SER A 822 28.71 12.25 -14.61
N GLY A 823 27.54 12.83 -14.87
CA GLY A 823 26.37 12.68 -14.02
C GLY A 823 26.02 11.21 -13.82
N ASP A 824 25.81 10.84 -12.56
CA ASP A 824 25.39 9.52 -12.08
C ASP A 824 26.30 8.34 -12.52
N ALA A 825 27.53 8.62 -12.94
CA ALA A 825 28.42 7.60 -13.55
C ALA A 825 29.92 7.73 -13.27
N ILE A 826 30.48 8.95 -13.13
CA ILE A 826 31.90 9.14 -12.80
C ILE A 826 32.04 10.28 -11.79
N TYR A 827 32.69 10.00 -10.67
CA TYR A 827 32.86 10.88 -9.50
C TYR A 827 34.35 11.14 -9.28
N ASN A 828 34.81 12.39 -9.24
CA ASN A 828 36.21 12.74 -8.96
C ASN A 828 36.29 13.61 -7.70
N GLY A 829 37.04 13.19 -6.69
CA GLY A 829 37.24 13.95 -5.45
C GLY A 829 36.05 13.93 -4.48
N ILE A 830 34.97 13.25 -4.85
CA ILE A 830 33.82 12.90 -4.02
C ILE A 830 33.52 11.41 -4.21
N THR A 831 32.87 10.80 -3.23
CA THR A 831 32.44 9.40 -3.28
C THR A 831 31.16 9.21 -4.11
N ASP A 832 30.95 7.98 -4.57
CA ASP A 832 29.61 7.44 -4.85
C ASP A 832 28.91 6.98 -3.55
N TRP A 833 27.65 6.54 -3.64
CA TRP A 833 26.83 6.19 -2.48
C TRP A 833 27.47 5.12 -1.57
N VAL A 834 28.05 4.05 -2.14
CA VAL A 834 28.55 2.94 -1.30
C VAL A 834 29.91 3.24 -0.67
N TYR A 835 30.72 4.10 -1.29
CA TYR A 835 31.94 4.59 -0.66
C TYR A 835 31.68 5.67 0.40
N GLU A 836 30.60 6.45 0.28
CA GLU A 836 30.19 7.43 1.29
C GLU A 836 29.80 6.74 2.60
N GLU A 837 28.81 5.84 2.56
CA GLU A 837 28.26 5.16 3.74
C GLU A 837 29.22 4.09 4.29
N GLU A 838 29.71 3.18 3.44
CA GLU A 838 30.29 1.90 3.89
C GLU A 838 31.82 1.80 3.84
N VAL A 839 32.51 2.85 3.36
CA VAL A 839 33.98 2.87 3.28
C VAL A 839 34.59 4.06 4.01
N PHE A 840 34.25 5.29 3.63
CA PHE A 840 34.89 6.50 4.18
C PHE A 840 34.08 7.21 5.28
N GLY A 841 32.75 7.00 5.36
CA GLY A 841 31.87 7.74 6.27
C GLY A 841 31.81 9.25 5.96
N ALA A 842 32.10 9.63 4.70
CA ALA A 842 32.25 11.00 4.26
C ALA A 842 32.15 11.13 2.74
N TYR A 843 31.46 12.18 2.26
CA TYR A 843 31.33 12.51 0.83
C TYR A 843 32.66 12.93 0.16
N SER A 844 33.69 13.26 0.94
CA SER A 844 34.97 13.77 0.44
C SER A 844 35.94 12.65 0.08
N ALA A 845 36.46 12.70 -1.15
CA ALA A 845 37.60 11.89 -1.59
C ALA A 845 38.77 12.77 -2.08
N LEU A 846 39.04 13.86 -1.36
CA LEU A 846 40.18 14.76 -1.54
C LEU A 846 41.11 14.75 -0.32
N TRP A 847 42.42 14.61 -0.55
CA TRP A 847 43.45 14.64 0.49
C TRP A 847 44.65 15.51 0.08
N TRP A 848 44.76 16.71 0.65
CA TRP A 848 45.92 17.60 0.49
C TRP A 848 47.17 17.05 1.21
N SER A 849 48.36 17.27 0.64
CA SER A 849 49.61 17.17 1.42
C SER A 849 49.66 18.28 2.50
N PRO A 850 50.37 18.08 3.62
CA PRO A 850 50.46 19.10 4.68
C PRO A 850 50.95 20.47 4.17
N ASP A 851 52.04 20.51 3.42
CA ASP A 851 52.60 21.72 2.75
C ASP A 851 51.72 22.28 1.61
N SER A 852 50.61 21.61 1.31
CA SER A 852 49.66 21.97 0.27
C SER A 852 50.26 22.01 -1.16
N THR A 853 51.39 21.33 -1.41
CA THR A 853 52.01 21.19 -2.74
C THR A 853 51.27 20.17 -3.61
N PHE A 854 50.69 19.13 -3.02
CA PHE A 854 49.95 18.08 -3.73
C PHE A 854 48.49 18.00 -3.29
N LEU A 855 47.63 17.64 -4.23
CA LEU A 855 46.24 17.24 -3.98
C LEU A 855 46.05 15.82 -4.50
N ALA A 856 45.86 14.87 -3.58
CA ALA A 856 45.48 13.51 -3.92
C ALA A 856 43.95 13.38 -3.98
N TYR A 857 43.46 12.51 -4.86
CA TYR A 857 42.03 12.27 -5.02
C TYR A 857 41.71 10.86 -5.54
N ALA A 858 40.53 10.37 -5.21
CA ALA A 858 39.97 9.18 -5.83
C ALA A 858 39.03 9.54 -6.99
N GLN A 859 38.92 8.61 -7.94
CA GLN A 859 37.93 8.59 -9.01
C GLN A 859 37.14 7.30 -8.89
N PHE A 860 35.82 7.41 -8.74
CA PHE A 860 34.87 6.28 -8.77
C PHE A 860 34.13 6.27 -10.10
N ASN A 861 33.76 5.08 -10.55
CA ASN A 861 33.09 4.87 -11.83
C ASN A 861 32.03 3.77 -11.71
N ASP A 862 30.79 4.20 -11.92
CA ASP A 862 29.55 3.50 -11.61
C ASP A 862 28.81 3.06 -12.88
N THR A 863 29.42 3.24 -14.06
CA THR A 863 28.83 2.93 -15.37
C THR A 863 28.29 1.49 -15.52
N GLY A 864 28.75 0.55 -14.68
CA GLY A 864 28.26 -0.83 -14.61
C GLY A 864 27.38 -1.18 -13.40
N VAL A 865 27.19 -0.26 -12.46
CA VAL A 865 26.47 -0.47 -11.18
C VAL A 865 24.96 -0.43 -11.41
N PRO A 866 24.19 -1.45 -10.99
CA PRO A 866 22.74 -1.41 -11.14
C PRO A 866 22.12 -0.34 -10.22
N HIS A 867 21.04 0.28 -10.68
CA HIS A 867 20.41 1.37 -9.96
C HIS A 867 19.26 0.88 -9.07
N ILE A 868 19.11 1.45 -7.87
CA ILE A 868 17.80 1.46 -7.21
C ILE A 868 16.91 2.46 -7.93
N GLU A 869 15.62 2.14 -8.06
CA GLU A 869 14.56 3.08 -8.44
C GLU A 869 13.51 3.15 -7.32
N TYR A 870 13.14 4.36 -6.88
CA TYR A 870 12.03 4.57 -5.95
C TYR A 870 11.24 5.86 -6.24
N SER A 871 10.03 5.94 -5.69
CA SER A 871 9.07 7.04 -5.98
C SER A 871 9.15 8.13 -4.91
N PHE A 872 9.34 9.38 -5.34
CA PHE A 872 9.39 10.58 -4.48
C PHE A 872 8.22 11.51 -4.83
N TYR A 873 7.39 11.84 -3.84
CA TYR A 873 6.08 12.47 -4.04
C TYR A 873 6.15 14.01 -4.02
N SER A 874 7.06 14.58 -3.22
CA SER A 874 7.29 16.03 -3.06
C SER A 874 6.07 16.78 -2.51
N ASP A 875 6.19 18.11 -2.44
CA ASP A 875 5.10 19.06 -2.20
C ASP A 875 3.82 18.77 -3.04
N GLU A 876 2.64 19.06 -2.47
CA GLU A 876 1.34 18.73 -3.07
C GLU A 876 1.05 19.42 -4.41
N SER A 877 1.81 20.46 -4.78
CA SER A 877 1.76 21.07 -6.11
C SER A 877 2.35 20.18 -7.22
N LEU A 878 3.16 19.16 -6.88
CA LEU A 878 3.78 18.28 -7.87
C LEU A 878 2.76 17.28 -8.44
N GLN A 879 2.19 17.61 -9.59
CA GLN A 879 1.09 16.81 -10.16
C GLN A 879 1.48 15.35 -10.48
N TYR A 880 2.76 15.03 -10.73
CA TYR A 880 3.25 13.66 -10.98
C TYR A 880 4.50 13.38 -10.15
N PRO A 881 4.51 12.32 -9.31
CA PRO A 881 5.69 11.92 -8.54
C PRO A 881 6.91 11.71 -9.43
N ARG A 882 8.10 11.99 -8.89
CA ARG A 882 9.37 11.70 -9.54
C ARG A 882 9.80 10.28 -9.23
N THR A 883 10.61 9.70 -10.11
CA THR A 883 11.42 8.53 -9.77
C THR A 883 12.81 9.05 -9.42
N VAL A 884 13.33 8.67 -8.26
CA VAL A 884 14.73 8.83 -7.89
C VAL A 884 15.47 7.57 -8.31
N TRP A 885 16.63 7.75 -8.93
CA TRP A 885 17.55 6.68 -9.26
C TRP A 885 18.90 6.92 -8.58
N ILE A 886 19.52 5.88 -8.04
CA ILE A 886 20.84 5.95 -7.41
C ILE A 886 21.63 4.70 -7.84
N PRO A 887 22.87 4.81 -8.33
CA PRO A 887 23.77 3.66 -8.48
C PRO A 887 23.97 3.00 -7.11
N TYR A 888 23.50 1.76 -6.94
CA TYR A 888 23.54 1.07 -5.65
C TYR A 888 23.90 -0.41 -5.88
N PRO A 889 25.12 -0.85 -5.52
CA PRO A 889 25.54 -2.23 -5.69
C PRO A 889 25.01 -3.10 -4.53
N LYS A 890 23.85 -3.74 -4.70
CA LYS A 890 23.32 -4.75 -3.75
C LYS A 890 24.25 -5.97 -3.70
N ALA A 891 24.20 -6.78 -2.65
CA ALA A 891 25.10 -7.93 -2.50
C ALA A 891 25.13 -8.84 -3.74
N GLY A 892 26.32 -9.13 -4.26
CA GLY A 892 26.56 -9.89 -5.49
C GLY A 892 26.40 -9.11 -6.81
N ALA A 893 26.07 -7.81 -6.78
CA ALA A 893 26.00 -6.95 -7.96
C ALA A 893 27.39 -6.54 -8.49
N VAL A 894 27.42 -5.78 -9.59
CA VAL A 894 28.64 -5.09 -10.04
C VAL A 894 28.89 -3.87 -9.16
N ASN A 895 30.11 -3.72 -8.67
CA ASN A 895 30.52 -2.65 -7.75
C ASN A 895 31.23 -1.51 -8.51
N PRO A 896 31.23 -0.27 -7.97
CA PRO A 896 31.98 0.84 -8.54
C PRO A 896 33.48 0.55 -8.60
N THR A 897 34.11 0.92 -9.72
CA THR A 897 35.56 0.76 -9.91
C THR A 897 36.30 2.03 -9.48
N VAL A 898 37.32 1.90 -8.63
CA VAL A 898 38.10 3.03 -8.11
C VAL A 898 39.46 3.19 -8.80
N LYS A 899 39.93 4.42 -8.92
CA LYS A 899 41.33 4.78 -9.24
C LYS A 899 41.81 5.88 -8.30
N PHE A 900 43.11 5.93 -8.03
CA PHE A 900 43.73 6.96 -7.21
C PHE A 900 44.71 7.81 -8.01
N PHE A 901 44.70 9.12 -7.76
CA PHE A 901 45.49 10.11 -8.49
C PHE A 901 46.12 11.13 -7.54
N ILE A 902 47.27 11.67 -7.92
CA ILE A 902 47.92 12.79 -7.21
C ILE A 902 48.28 13.88 -8.21
N ALA A 903 47.80 15.10 -7.96
CA ALA A 903 48.04 16.28 -8.77
C ALA A 903 49.06 17.20 -8.09
N ASN A 904 50.05 17.71 -8.84
CA ASN A 904 51.00 18.71 -8.35
C ASN A 904 50.40 20.11 -8.47
N ILE A 905 50.02 20.68 -7.33
CA ILE A 905 49.43 22.02 -7.18
C ILE A 905 50.53 23.09 -7.10
N GLY A 906 51.71 22.77 -6.57
CA GLY A 906 52.86 23.67 -6.54
C GLY A 906 53.34 24.12 -7.94
N SER A 907 53.10 23.31 -8.97
CA SER A 907 53.44 23.62 -10.37
C SER A 907 52.37 24.39 -11.17
N LEU A 908 51.25 24.80 -10.56
CA LEU A 908 50.16 25.48 -11.26
C LEU A 908 50.58 26.86 -11.81
N SER A 909 50.56 26.98 -13.15
CA SER A 909 50.66 28.27 -13.84
C SER A 909 49.44 28.46 -14.75
N SER A 910 49.04 29.72 -14.98
CA SER A 910 47.83 30.12 -15.72
C SER A 910 47.80 29.73 -17.22
N THR A 911 48.77 28.93 -17.69
CA THR A 911 48.91 28.48 -19.08
C THR A 911 49.14 26.97 -19.22
N SER A 912 49.21 26.21 -18.12
CA SER A 912 49.58 24.80 -18.11
C SER A 912 48.46 23.92 -17.54
N SER A 913 48.07 22.86 -18.24
CA SER A 913 47.13 21.85 -17.70
C SER A 913 47.83 20.99 -16.65
N VAL A 914 47.20 20.78 -15.50
CA VAL A 914 47.77 19.96 -14.41
C VAL A 914 47.85 18.49 -14.81
N VAL A 915 49.04 17.90 -14.66
CA VAL A 915 49.23 16.46 -14.81
C VAL A 915 48.83 15.78 -13.50
N SER A 916 47.74 15.01 -13.52
CA SER A 916 47.40 14.08 -12.46
C SER A 916 48.10 12.74 -12.70
N ILE A 917 48.93 12.31 -11.75
CA ILE A 917 49.65 11.04 -11.82
C ILE A 917 48.79 9.96 -11.19
N GLN A 918 48.42 8.91 -11.94
CA GLN A 918 47.70 7.77 -11.36
C GLN A 918 48.65 6.92 -10.51
N VAL A 919 48.21 6.54 -9.31
CA VAL A 919 48.87 5.50 -8.50
C VAL A 919 48.09 4.20 -8.68
N PRO A 920 48.71 3.11 -9.19
CA PRO A 920 48.03 1.84 -9.38
C PRO A 920 47.85 1.10 -8.05
N ALA A 921 46.78 0.30 -7.96
CA ALA A 921 46.59 -0.64 -6.85
C ALA A 921 47.69 -1.73 -6.86
N PRO A 922 48.04 -2.35 -5.72
CA PRO A 922 49.00 -3.45 -5.69
C PRO A 922 48.52 -4.66 -6.50
N ALA A 923 49.41 -5.30 -7.25
CA ALA A 923 49.10 -6.45 -8.12
C ALA A 923 48.64 -7.73 -7.39
N SER A 924 48.63 -7.72 -6.05
CA SER A 924 48.00 -8.70 -5.16
C SER A 924 46.48 -8.47 -4.99
N VAL A 925 46.01 -7.25 -5.26
CA VAL A 925 44.62 -6.80 -5.11
C VAL A 925 43.97 -6.51 -6.47
N GLU A 926 44.72 -5.88 -7.39
CA GLU A 926 44.30 -5.49 -8.77
C GLU A 926 43.66 -6.62 -9.61
N LYS A 927 43.95 -7.89 -9.30
CA LYS A 927 43.51 -9.08 -10.07
C LYS A 927 42.01 -9.42 -9.94
N GLY A 928 41.25 -8.66 -9.16
CA GLY A 928 39.80 -8.81 -9.01
C GLY A 928 39.21 -7.59 -8.29
N ASP A 929 37.91 -7.62 -8.01
CA ASP A 929 37.18 -6.54 -7.36
C ASP A 929 37.83 -6.12 -6.02
N HIS A 930 37.99 -4.81 -5.84
CA HIS A 930 38.71 -4.21 -4.72
C HIS A 930 38.28 -2.78 -4.41
N TYR A 931 38.60 -2.36 -3.19
CA TYR A 931 38.32 -1.04 -2.65
C TYR A 931 39.62 -0.32 -2.23
N LEU A 932 39.60 1.01 -2.29
CA LEU A 932 40.52 1.88 -1.57
C LEU A 932 39.85 2.26 -0.24
N CYS A 933 40.38 1.83 0.90
CA CYS A 933 39.70 1.97 2.20
C CYS A 933 40.38 2.92 3.19
N ASP A 934 41.63 3.34 2.95
CA ASP A 934 42.27 4.43 3.70
C ASP A 934 43.29 5.18 2.83
N VAL A 935 43.46 6.47 3.12
CA VAL A 935 44.38 7.40 2.44
C VAL A 935 44.93 8.37 3.49
N ALA A 936 46.20 8.21 3.85
CA ALA A 936 46.88 9.06 4.83
C ALA A 936 48.22 9.57 4.31
N TRP A 937 48.41 10.90 4.32
CA TRP A 937 49.70 11.54 4.08
C TRP A 937 50.63 11.31 5.28
N VAL A 938 51.89 10.96 5.00
CA VAL A 938 52.93 10.65 6.01
C VAL A 938 53.96 11.77 6.10
N THR A 939 54.33 12.34 4.95
CA THR A 939 55.09 13.58 4.77
C THR A 939 54.71 14.21 3.42
N GLU A 940 55.21 15.40 3.11
CA GLU A 940 54.92 16.13 1.86
C GLU A 940 55.14 15.31 0.58
N GLU A 941 56.05 14.33 0.66
CA GLU A 941 56.52 13.50 -0.46
C GLU A 941 56.29 12.00 -0.22
N ARG A 942 55.45 11.65 0.78
CA ARG A 942 55.09 10.27 1.11
C ARG A 942 53.63 10.14 1.51
N ILE A 943 52.93 9.23 0.85
CA ILE A 943 51.53 8.88 1.14
C ILE A 943 51.40 7.37 1.42
N SER A 944 50.41 7.00 2.22
CA SER A 944 50.02 5.61 2.47
C SER A 944 48.58 5.37 2.00
N LEU A 945 48.37 4.25 1.31
CA LEU A 945 47.10 3.85 0.70
C LEU A 945 46.76 2.44 1.16
N GLN A 946 45.60 2.23 1.79
CA GLN A 946 45.14 0.89 2.15
C GLN A 946 44.12 0.38 1.13
N TRP A 947 44.39 -0.81 0.59
CA TRP A 947 43.58 -1.47 -0.41
C TRP A 947 42.97 -2.75 0.17
N LEU A 948 41.69 -3.01 -0.10
CA LEU A 948 40.93 -4.13 0.45
C LEU A 948 40.30 -4.94 -0.68
N ARG A 949 40.38 -6.28 -0.66
CA ARG A 949 39.65 -7.10 -1.64
C ARG A 949 38.15 -7.09 -1.36
N ARG A 950 37.32 -7.29 -2.40
CA ARG A 950 35.86 -7.48 -2.27
C ARG A 950 35.48 -8.59 -1.29
N ILE A 951 36.25 -9.67 -1.26
CA ILE A 951 36.28 -10.59 -0.11
C ILE A 951 37.16 -9.95 0.97
N GLN A 952 36.53 -9.29 1.95
CA GLN A 952 37.17 -8.35 2.88
C GLN A 952 38.00 -9.03 4.01
N ASN A 953 38.66 -10.15 3.70
CA ASN A 953 39.56 -10.87 4.61
C ASN A 953 41.06 -10.64 4.32
N PHE A 954 41.39 -9.84 3.29
CA PHE A 954 42.75 -9.54 2.88
C PHE A 954 42.87 -8.06 2.48
N SER A 955 43.76 -7.32 3.15
CA SER A 955 44.10 -5.94 2.83
C SER A 955 45.61 -5.75 2.64
N VAL A 956 45.98 -4.70 1.91
CA VAL A 956 47.37 -4.32 1.63
C VAL A 956 47.53 -2.83 1.88
N MET A 957 48.34 -2.47 2.86
CA MET A 957 48.81 -1.10 3.04
C MET A 957 50.05 -0.89 2.16
N ALA A 958 49.98 0.05 1.23
CA ALA A 958 51.09 0.43 0.35
C ALA A 958 51.58 1.84 0.71
N ILE A 959 52.87 1.97 1.04
CA ILE A 959 53.54 3.26 1.18
C ILE A 959 54.15 3.65 -0.16
N CYS A 960 53.98 4.91 -0.55
CA CYS A 960 54.38 5.48 -1.82
C CYS A 960 55.25 6.73 -1.63
N ASP A 961 56.46 6.73 -2.20
CA ASP A 961 57.42 7.84 -2.20
C ASP A 961 57.37 8.62 -3.53
N TYR A 962 57.54 9.94 -3.50
CA TYR A 962 57.64 10.78 -4.72
C TYR A 962 59.06 10.83 -5.28
N ASP A 963 59.24 10.36 -6.53
CA ASP A 963 60.50 10.47 -7.26
C ASP A 963 60.57 11.79 -8.06
N LYS A 964 61.37 12.73 -7.54
CA LYS A 964 61.67 14.03 -8.16
C LYS A 964 62.35 13.93 -9.52
N THR A 965 63.02 12.82 -9.82
CA THR A 965 63.76 12.59 -11.06
C THR A 965 62.81 12.36 -12.23
N ASN A 966 61.79 11.52 -12.01
CA ASN A 966 60.83 11.09 -13.02
C ASN A 966 59.46 11.79 -12.90
N GLN A 967 59.23 12.53 -11.81
CA GLN A 967 57.94 13.14 -11.44
C GLN A 967 56.83 12.10 -11.33
N THR A 968 57.11 11.01 -10.61
CA THR A 968 56.23 9.84 -10.45
C THR A 968 56.20 9.36 -9.01
N TRP A 969 55.10 8.73 -8.61
CA TRP A 969 54.97 8.06 -7.31
C TRP A 969 55.38 6.58 -7.42
N ASN A 970 56.20 6.11 -6.49
CA ASN A 970 56.72 4.75 -6.46
C ASN A 970 56.31 4.06 -5.15
N CYS A 971 55.59 2.93 -5.26
CA CYS A 971 55.04 2.18 -4.13
C CYS A 971 55.70 0.78 -4.04
N PRO A 972 56.98 0.69 -3.64
CA PRO A 972 57.75 -0.54 -3.77
C PRO A 972 57.19 -1.66 -2.89
N VAL A 973 57.18 -2.90 -3.40
CA VAL A 973 56.66 -4.08 -2.68
C VAL A 973 57.34 -4.32 -1.33
N ALA A 974 58.59 -3.89 -1.17
CA ALA A 974 59.32 -3.95 0.11
C ALA A 974 58.81 -2.97 1.19
N GLN A 975 57.91 -2.03 0.84
CA GLN A 975 57.18 -1.15 1.75
C GLN A 975 55.67 -1.47 1.79
N GLN A 976 55.23 -2.61 1.26
CA GLN A 976 53.85 -3.07 1.36
C GLN A 976 53.67 -3.98 2.59
N HIS A 977 52.52 -3.85 3.25
CA HIS A 977 52.14 -4.69 4.40
C HIS A 977 50.81 -5.38 4.13
N ASP A 978 50.86 -6.70 3.98
CA ASP A 978 49.70 -7.58 3.78
C ASP A 978 49.11 -7.99 5.14
N GLU A 979 47.82 -7.74 5.36
CA GLU A 979 47.07 -8.22 6.53
C GLU A 979 45.96 -9.19 6.09
N MET A 980 45.91 -10.38 6.70
CA MET A 980 44.96 -11.44 6.34
C MET A 980 44.27 -12.02 7.57
N SER A 981 42.94 -11.96 7.59
CA SER A 981 42.11 -12.59 8.62
C SER A 981 41.79 -14.03 8.27
N THR A 982 41.95 -14.92 9.24
CA THR A 982 41.61 -16.35 9.13
C THR A 982 40.29 -16.72 9.83
N THR A 983 39.68 -15.77 10.55
CA THR A 983 38.45 -15.98 11.34
C THR A 983 37.26 -15.18 10.82
N GLY A 984 37.50 -14.13 10.02
CA GLY A 984 36.48 -13.24 9.46
C GLY A 984 37.07 -12.17 8.57
N TRP A 985 36.79 -10.92 8.90
CA TRP A 985 37.37 -9.73 8.28
C TRP A 985 38.56 -9.21 9.10
N VAL A 986 39.22 -8.15 8.63
CA VAL A 986 40.32 -7.49 9.34
C VAL A 986 39.76 -6.52 10.39
N GLY A 987 40.29 -6.57 11.63
CA GLY A 987 39.79 -5.80 12.79
C GLY A 987 40.72 -5.95 14.01
N ARG A 988 40.40 -5.30 15.14
CA ARG A 988 41.26 -5.31 16.35
C ARG A 988 40.51 -5.38 17.70
N VAL A 989 41.22 -5.95 18.70
CA VAL A 989 41.07 -5.83 20.18
C VAL A 989 40.04 -6.74 20.90
N SER A 990 40.52 -7.36 22.00
CA SER A 990 39.87 -8.30 22.96
C SER A 990 39.44 -7.62 24.30
N VAL A 991 38.59 -8.17 25.19
CA VAL A 991 38.43 -9.58 25.67
C VAL A 991 36.97 -9.88 26.11
N LEU A 992 36.61 -11.17 26.21
CA LEU A 992 35.25 -11.67 26.52
C LEU A 992 34.74 -11.41 27.95
N GLN A 993 33.72 -10.55 28.06
CA GLN A 993 32.56 -10.67 28.95
C GLN A 993 31.36 -10.09 28.17
N PHE A 994 30.16 -10.67 28.22
CA PHE A 994 28.98 -10.07 27.59
C PHE A 994 28.39 -8.99 28.51
N TRP A 995 28.02 -7.84 27.93
CA TRP A 995 27.58 -6.66 28.68
C TRP A 995 26.11 -6.33 28.44
N TYR A 996 25.50 -5.68 29.43
CA TYR A 996 24.14 -5.16 29.31
C TYR A 996 23.99 -3.85 30.09
N GLN A 997 23.03 -3.04 29.66
CA GLN A 997 22.58 -1.85 30.39
C GLN A 997 21.08 -1.93 30.68
N MET A 998 20.64 -1.25 31.74
CA MET A 998 19.23 -1.06 32.07
C MET A 998 18.97 0.38 32.49
N ILE A 999 18.12 1.07 31.75
CA ILE A 999 17.51 2.34 32.14
C ILE A 999 16.31 1.97 33.03
N LEU A 1000 16.50 2.12 34.34
CA LEU A 1000 15.51 1.78 35.36
C LEU A 1000 14.58 2.97 35.66
N PRO A 1001 13.29 2.74 35.95
CA PRO A 1001 12.37 3.79 36.40
C PRO A 1001 12.86 4.53 37.67
N PRO A 1002 12.46 5.80 37.87
CA PRO A 1002 12.69 6.50 39.13
C PRO A 1002 12.00 5.75 40.27
N HIS A 1003 12.63 5.76 41.46
CA HIS A 1003 12.15 5.03 42.64
C HIS A 1003 11.97 3.51 42.40
N PHE A 1004 12.84 2.93 41.57
CA PHE A 1004 12.86 1.50 41.23
C PHE A 1004 12.92 0.58 42.46
N ASP A 1005 11.98 -0.36 42.51
CA ASP A 1005 11.76 -1.28 43.62
C ASP A 1005 11.84 -2.73 43.13
N LYS A 1006 12.87 -3.47 43.57
CA LYS A 1006 13.13 -4.86 43.15
C LYS A 1006 12.03 -5.86 43.56
N SER A 1007 11.07 -5.47 44.40
CA SER A 1007 9.90 -6.30 44.73
C SER A 1007 8.75 -6.17 43.72
N LYS A 1008 8.74 -5.11 42.90
CA LYS A 1008 7.69 -4.84 41.91
C LYS A 1008 7.96 -5.51 40.56
N LYS A 1009 6.90 -5.70 39.77
CA LYS A 1009 6.93 -6.28 38.42
C LYS A 1009 6.73 -5.21 37.35
N TYR A 1010 7.82 -4.83 36.69
CA TYR A 1010 7.85 -3.83 35.63
C TYR A 1010 7.79 -4.49 34.24
N PRO A 1011 7.15 -3.84 33.24
CA PRO A 1011 7.31 -4.23 31.85
C PRO A 1011 8.74 -3.96 31.36
N LEU A 1012 9.19 -4.74 30.39
CA LEU A 1012 10.56 -4.68 29.84
C LEU A 1012 10.51 -4.42 28.33
N LEU A 1013 11.22 -3.40 27.88
CA LEU A 1013 11.54 -3.16 26.47
C LEU A 1013 13.01 -3.47 26.22
N LEU A 1014 13.29 -4.39 25.31
CA LEU A 1014 14.65 -4.66 24.81
C LEU A 1014 14.92 -3.74 23.60
N GLU A 1015 15.81 -2.77 23.77
CA GLU A 1015 16.32 -1.90 22.71
C GLU A 1015 17.55 -2.55 22.08
N VAL A 1016 17.38 -3.06 20.85
CA VAL A 1016 18.40 -3.82 20.11
C VAL A 1016 18.95 -3.03 18.93
N TYR A 1017 20.25 -3.18 18.68
CA TYR A 1017 20.85 -2.98 17.36
C TYR A 1017 21.56 -4.26 16.93
N ALA A 1018 22.58 -4.69 17.70
CA ALA A 1018 23.23 -6.01 17.58
C ALA A 1018 23.82 -6.35 16.20
N GLY A 1019 24.08 -5.35 15.35
CA GLY A 1019 24.88 -5.52 14.15
C GLY A 1019 26.34 -5.89 14.46
N PRO A 1020 27.08 -6.46 13.50
CA PRO A 1020 28.52 -6.69 13.62
C PRO A 1020 29.28 -5.45 14.12
N CYS A 1021 30.27 -5.66 14.99
CA CYS A 1021 31.11 -4.61 15.60
C CYS A 1021 30.37 -3.58 16.49
N SER A 1022 29.04 -3.69 16.67
CA SER A 1022 28.27 -2.71 17.45
C SER A 1022 28.45 -2.81 18.97
N GLN A 1023 28.09 -1.75 19.67
CA GLN A 1023 28.00 -1.69 21.14
C GLN A 1023 26.75 -0.91 21.53
N LYS A 1024 25.95 -1.45 22.44
CA LYS A 1024 24.73 -0.84 23.00
C LYS A 1024 24.75 -0.79 24.54
N ALA A 1025 25.69 -1.43 25.20
CA ALA A 1025 25.94 -1.31 26.63
C ALA A 1025 27.22 -0.49 26.87
N ASP A 1026 27.06 0.78 27.25
CA ASP A 1026 28.16 1.71 27.46
C ASP A 1026 27.90 2.65 28.67
N ALA A 1027 28.81 3.59 28.91
CA ALA A 1027 28.73 4.55 30.02
C ALA A 1027 28.25 5.96 29.62
N ALA A 1028 27.75 6.15 28.38
CA ALA A 1028 27.42 7.47 27.86
C ALA A 1028 26.02 7.93 28.27
N PHE A 1029 25.97 9.12 28.90
CA PHE A 1029 24.73 9.76 29.33
C PHE A 1029 23.88 10.20 28.14
N ARG A 1030 22.60 9.80 28.12
CA ARG A 1030 21.64 10.10 27.05
C ARG A 1030 20.31 10.59 27.62
N LEU A 1031 19.69 11.54 26.92
CA LEU A 1031 18.29 11.96 27.12
C LEU A 1031 17.54 11.66 25.83
N ASN A 1032 16.81 10.55 25.81
CA ASN A 1032 16.19 9.99 24.61
C ASN A 1032 14.78 9.43 24.91
N TRP A 1033 14.18 8.75 23.92
CA TRP A 1033 12.88 8.08 24.09
C TRP A 1033 12.86 7.08 25.25
N ALA A 1034 13.92 6.29 25.43
CA ALA A 1034 14.04 5.35 26.55
C ALA A 1034 14.06 6.04 27.93
N THR A 1035 14.63 7.25 28.02
CA THR A 1035 14.53 8.10 29.23
C THR A 1035 13.08 8.42 29.58
N TYR A 1036 12.23 8.72 28.58
CA TYR A 1036 10.79 8.95 28.78
C TYR A 1036 10.04 7.68 29.20
N LEU A 1037 10.28 6.56 28.50
CA LEU A 1037 9.63 5.28 28.81
C LEU A 1037 9.93 4.82 30.26
N ALA A 1038 11.17 4.98 30.72
CA ALA A 1038 11.51 4.70 32.11
C ALA A 1038 10.97 5.75 33.09
N SER A 1039 11.05 7.05 32.76
CA SER A 1039 10.67 8.12 33.68
C SER A 1039 9.17 8.29 33.87
N THR A 1040 8.35 8.10 32.83
CA THR A 1040 6.91 8.39 32.86
C THR A 1040 6.06 7.13 32.74
N GLU A 1041 6.41 6.19 31.86
CA GLU A 1041 5.62 4.97 31.64
C GLU A 1041 6.06 3.82 32.58
N ASN A 1042 7.09 4.04 33.40
CA ASN A 1042 7.71 3.06 34.29
C ASN A 1042 8.15 1.74 33.61
N ILE A 1043 8.59 1.81 32.34
CA ILE A 1043 9.14 0.68 31.59
C ILE A 1043 10.64 0.55 31.88
N ILE A 1044 11.12 -0.67 32.16
CA ILE A 1044 12.57 -0.92 32.13
C ILE A 1044 12.98 -1.00 30.66
N VAL A 1045 13.93 -0.16 30.23
CA VAL A 1045 14.53 -0.29 28.89
C VAL A 1045 15.92 -0.89 29.04
N ALA A 1046 16.18 -2.01 28.37
CA ALA A 1046 17.46 -2.73 28.44
C ALA A 1046 18.11 -2.85 27.06
N SER A 1047 19.43 -2.97 27.03
CA SER A 1047 20.18 -3.36 25.84
C SER A 1047 21.25 -4.39 26.22
N PHE A 1048 21.58 -5.30 25.30
CA PHE A 1048 22.51 -6.40 25.52
C PHE A 1048 23.48 -6.55 24.32
N ASP A 1049 24.77 -6.69 24.61
CA ASP A 1049 25.83 -6.91 23.64
C ASP A 1049 26.28 -8.38 23.67
N GLY A 1050 25.86 -9.13 22.66
CA GLY A 1050 26.13 -10.56 22.50
C GLY A 1050 27.16 -10.89 21.41
N ARG A 1051 27.13 -12.13 20.92
CA ARG A 1051 27.91 -12.58 19.76
C ARG A 1051 27.64 -11.66 18.56
N GLY A 1052 28.71 -11.15 17.96
CA GLY A 1052 28.70 -10.09 16.93
C GLY A 1052 29.15 -8.70 17.40
N SER A 1053 29.00 -8.37 18.69
CA SER A 1053 29.37 -7.04 19.21
C SER A 1053 30.87 -6.75 19.18
N GLY A 1054 31.21 -5.46 19.10
CA GLY A 1054 32.58 -4.95 19.02
C GLY A 1054 33.31 -4.89 20.35
N TYR A 1055 34.57 -4.44 20.29
CA TYR A 1055 35.43 -4.09 21.44
C TYR A 1055 35.70 -5.18 22.48
N GLN A 1056 35.30 -6.43 22.22
CA GLN A 1056 35.41 -7.59 23.13
C GLN A 1056 36.19 -8.77 22.52
N GLY A 1057 36.74 -8.60 21.32
CA GLY A 1057 37.56 -9.59 20.61
C GLY A 1057 36.88 -10.24 19.43
N ASP A 1058 37.68 -10.55 18.41
CA ASP A 1058 37.37 -11.33 17.22
C ASP A 1058 36.54 -12.59 17.54
N LYS A 1059 36.78 -13.23 18.69
CA LYS A 1059 36.03 -14.42 19.13
C LYS A 1059 34.55 -14.14 19.41
N ILE A 1060 34.19 -12.93 19.84
CA ILE A 1060 32.80 -12.45 19.97
C ILE A 1060 32.36 -11.84 18.64
N MET A 1061 33.16 -10.94 18.06
CA MET A 1061 32.81 -10.15 16.88
C MET A 1061 32.61 -11.03 15.62
N HIS A 1062 33.56 -11.91 15.30
CA HIS A 1062 33.48 -12.84 14.17
C HIS A 1062 32.61 -14.08 14.45
N ALA A 1063 31.93 -14.17 15.60
CA ALA A 1063 31.07 -15.32 15.92
C ALA A 1063 29.89 -15.46 14.94
N ILE A 1064 29.39 -14.34 14.39
CA ILE A 1064 28.34 -14.29 13.37
C ILE A 1064 28.88 -14.23 11.93
N ASN A 1065 30.20 -14.43 11.74
CA ASN A 1065 30.81 -14.45 10.40
C ASN A 1065 30.13 -15.50 9.51
N ARG A 1066 29.68 -15.06 8.33
CA ARG A 1066 28.87 -15.78 7.34
C ARG A 1066 27.51 -16.28 7.83
N ARG A 1067 27.08 -15.85 9.03
CA ARG A 1067 25.97 -16.43 9.80
C ARG A 1067 25.06 -15.38 10.45
N LEU A 1068 24.89 -14.21 9.83
CA LEU A 1068 23.94 -13.18 10.28
C LEU A 1068 22.52 -13.76 10.47
N GLY A 1069 21.77 -13.26 11.45
CA GLY A 1069 20.43 -13.73 11.81
C GLY A 1069 20.37 -15.01 12.64
N THR A 1070 21.46 -15.34 13.36
CA THR A 1070 21.57 -16.57 14.16
C THR A 1070 21.97 -16.27 15.60
N LEU A 1071 23.27 -16.15 15.89
CA LEU A 1071 23.79 -16.13 17.25
C LEU A 1071 23.44 -14.85 18.00
N GLU A 1072 23.36 -13.72 17.29
CA GLU A 1072 22.89 -12.45 17.85
C GLU A 1072 21.39 -12.49 18.17
N VAL A 1073 20.61 -13.21 17.35
CA VAL A 1073 19.16 -13.43 17.57
C VAL A 1073 18.93 -14.35 18.77
N GLU A 1074 19.71 -15.43 18.90
CA GLU A 1074 19.72 -16.31 20.08
C GLU A 1074 20.05 -15.55 21.36
N ASP A 1075 21.08 -14.69 21.31
CA ASP A 1075 21.61 -14.00 22.48
C ASP A 1075 20.62 -12.95 23.04
N GLN A 1076 19.92 -12.20 22.18
CA GLN A 1076 18.84 -11.29 22.63
C GLN A 1076 17.67 -12.07 23.26
N ILE A 1077 17.35 -13.27 22.75
CA ILE A 1077 16.31 -14.14 23.31
C ILE A 1077 16.71 -14.68 24.69
N GLU A 1078 17.96 -15.08 24.91
CA GLU A 1078 18.40 -15.56 26.23
C GLU A 1078 18.63 -14.40 27.22
N ALA A 1079 19.12 -13.25 26.77
CA ALA A 1079 19.23 -12.04 27.60
C ALA A 1079 17.86 -11.63 28.18
N ALA A 1080 16.81 -11.62 27.35
CA ALA A 1080 15.45 -11.38 27.82
C ALA A 1080 14.97 -12.43 28.86
N LYS A 1081 15.32 -13.71 28.69
CA LYS A 1081 15.04 -14.75 29.69
C LYS A 1081 15.80 -14.52 31.00
N GLU A 1082 17.07 -14.11 30.95
CA GLU A 1082 17.84 -13.75 32.15
C GLU A 1082 17.24 -12.53 32.85
N PHE A 1083 16.85 -11.48 32.13
CA PHE A 1083 16.17 -10.33 32.71
C PHE A 1083 14.84 -10.70 33.38
N VAL A 1084 14.08 -11.65 32.81
CA VAL A 1084 12.89 -12.25 33.46
C VAL A 1084 13.25 -13.01 34.74
N LYS A 1085 14.35 -13.79 34.75
CA LYS A 1085 14.84 -14.54 35.92
C LYS A 1085 15.27 -13.62 37.08
N MET A 1086 15.65 -12.36 36.82
CA MET A 1086 16.04 -11.37 37.85
C MET A 1086 14.90 -10.96 38.81
N GLY A 1087 13.66 -11.41 38.60
CA GLY A 1087 12.58 -11.32 39.58
C GLY A 1087 11.75 -10.03 39.53
N PHE A 1088 12.30 -8.90 39.07
CA PHE A 1088 11.59 -7.62 38.94
C PHE A 1088 10.96 -7.35 37.57
N VAL A 1089 11.23 -8.18 36.56
CA VAL A 1089 10.61 -8.09 35.22
C VAL A 1089 9.33 -8.92 35.16
N ASP A 1090 8.30 -8.39 34.51
CA ASP A 1090 7.05 -9.07 34.19
C ASP A 1090 7.17 -9.89 32.89
N SER A 1091 7.15 -11.22 33.01
CA SER A 1091 7.25 -12.14 31.86
C SER A 1091 6.06 -12.10 30.90
N THR A 1092 4.96 -11.41 31.25
CA THR A 1092 3.80 -11.21 30.37
C THR A 1092 3.84 -9.89 29.60
N ARG A 1093 4.83 -9.03 29.90
CA ARG A 1093 4.99 -7.69 29.32
C ARG A 1093 6.46 -7.43 28.95
N VAL A 1094 6.99 -8.30 28.09
CA VAL A 1094 8.29 -8.13 27.43
C VAL A 1094 8.07 -7.77 25.96
N ALA A 1095 8.74 -6.71 25.50
CA ALA A 1095 8.75 -6.27 24.10
C ALA A 1095 10.19 -6.08 23.60
N ILE A 1096 10.36 -5.99 22.28
CA ILE A 1096 11.64 -5.73 21.62
C ILE A 1096 11.47 -4.67 20.52
N TRP A 1097 12.45 -3.77 20.36
CA TRP A 1097 12.45 -2.82 19.25
C TRP A 1097 13.86 -2.50 18.75
N GLY A 1098 13.95 -2.09 17.49
CA GLY A 1098 15.18 -1.60 16.90
C GLY A 1098 14.99 -0.99 15.51
N TRP A 1099 16.02 -0.28 15.07
CA TRP A 1099 16.12 0.41 13.78
C TRP A 1099 17.20 -0.23 12.92
N SER A 1100 17.09 -0.23 11.59
CA SER A 1100 18.12 -0.77 10.68
C SER A 1100 18.39 -2.27 10.97
N TYR A 1101 19.65 -2.67 11.23
CA TYR A 1101 20.01 -4.00 11.72
C TYR A 1101 19.24 -4.39 12.99
N GLY A 1102 18.96 -3.44 13.88
CA GLY A 1102 18.10 -3.66 15.06
C GLY A 1102 16.66 -4.00 14.68
N GLY A 1103 16.15 -3.45 13.58
CA GLY A 1103 14.84 -3.80 13.02
C GLY A 1103 14.83 -5.22 12.42
N TYR A 1104 15.92 -5.62 11.77
CA TYR A 1104 16.15 -7.00 11.32
C TYR A 1104 16.17 -7.98 12.49
N VAL A 1105 17.01 -7.75 13.50
CA VAL A 1105 17.11 -8.62 14.69
C VAL A 1105 15.78 -8.66 15.44
N THR A 1106 15.10 -7.52 15.63
CA THR A 1106 13.73 -7.48 16.19
C THR A 1106 12.79 -8.41 15.43
N SER A 1107 12.77 -8.33 14.11
CA SER A 1107 11.90 -9.14 13.26
C SER A 1107 12.28 -10.63 13.28
N MET A 1108 13.57 -10.95 13.32
CA MET A 1108 14.08 -12.32 13.43
C MET A 1108 13.82 -12.95 14.80
N VAL A 1109 13.85 -12.15 15.88
CA VAL A 1109 13.47 -12.53 17.25
C VAL A 1109 11.97 -12.77 17.35
N LEU A 1110 11.13 -11.88 16.81
CA LEU A 1110 9.67 -12.07 16.80
C LEU A 1110 9.26 -13.29 15.98
N GLY A 1111 9.86 -13.47 14.79
CA GLY A 1111 9.69 -14.65 13.95
C GLY A 1111 10.31 -15.94 14.49
N SER A 1112 10.96 -15.93 15.66
CA SER A 1112 11.60 -17.14 16.22
C SER A 1112 10.61 -18.17 16.79
N GLY A 1113 9.38 -17.76 17.15
CA GLY A 1113 8.46 -18.60 17.90
C GLY A 1113 8.90 -18.89 19.35
N SER A 1114 9.81 -18.09 19.91
CA SER A 1114 10.40 -18.31 21.25
C SER A 1114 9.41 -18.14 22.43
N GLY A 1115 8.26 -17.49 22.22
CA GLY A 1115 7.26 -17.22 23.26
C GLY A 1115 7.71 -16.25 24.37
N VAL A 1116 8.89 -15.61 24.24
CA VAL A 1116 9.44 -14.69 25.25
C VAL A 1116 8.86 -13.27 25.12
N PHE A 1117 8.57 -12.83 23.90
CA PHE A 1117 8.16 -11.46 23.58
C PHE A 1117 6.66 -11.43 23.23
N LYS A 1118 5.93 -10.45 23.77
CA LYS A 1118 4.50 -10.21 23.46
C LYS A 1118 4.33 -9.38 22.19
N CYS A 1119 5.24 -8.43 21.96
CA CYS A 1119 5.18 -7.51 20.84
C CYS A 1119 6.56 -6.97 20.46
N GLY A 1120 6.64 -6.30 19.31
CA GLY A 1120 7.81 -5.49 18.99
C GLY A 1120 7.67 -4.59 17.77
N ILE A 1121 8.64 -3.67 17.62
CA ILE A 1121 8.63 -2.61 16.61
C ILE A 1121 9.92 -2.67 15.78
N ALA A 1122 9.78 -2.84 14.47
CA ALA A 1122 10.90 -2.81 13.54
C ALA A 1122 10.81 -1.53 12.68
N VAL A 1123 11.80 -0.65 12.81
CA VAL A 1123 11.92 0.58 12.01
C VAL A 1123 13.01 0.42 10.96
N ALA A 1124 12.70 0.76 9.70
CA ALA A 1124 13.56 0.58 8.53
C ALA A 1124 14.37 -0.74 8.56
N PRO A 1125 13.74 -1.92 8.72
CA PRO A 1125 14.44 -3.17 8.89
C PRO A 1125 15.02 -3.72 7.58
N VAL A 1126 16.25 -4.24 7.62
CA VAL A 1126 16.68 -5.23 6.64
C VAL A 1126 15.78 -6.46 6.79
N SER A 1127 15.34 -7.05 5.66
CA SER A 1127 14.51 -8.26 5.64
C SER A 1127 15.20 -9.43 4.93
N ARG A 1128 16.10 -9.12 4.00
CA ARG A 1128 16.93 -10.07 3.25
C ARG A 1128 18.24 -9.43 2.81
N TRP A 1129 19.33 -10.19 2.95
CA TRP A 1129 20.68 -9.71 2.69
C TRP A 1129 20.99 -9.47 1.21
N GLU A 1130 20.36 -10.16 0.26
CA GLU A 1130 20.49 -9.80 -1.16
C GLU A 1130 19.86 -8.45 -1.52
N TYR A 1131 19.05 -7.82 -0.65
CA TYR A 1131 18.44 -6.52 -0.91
C TYR A 1131 19.23 -5.32 -0.34
N TYR A 1132 20.25 -5.59 0.49
CA TYR A 1132 21.15 -4.58 1.06
C TYR A 1132 22.45 -4.50 0.25
N ASP A 1133 23.31 -3.52 0.54
CA ASP A 1133 24.51 -3.22 -0.26
C ASP A 1133 25.58 -4.34 -0.19
N SER A 1134 26.52 -4.30 -1.12
CA SER A 1134 27.61 -5.27 -1.24
C SER A 1134 28.75 -5.07 -0.24
N VAL A 1135 29.07 -3.84 0.14
CA VAL A 1135 30.21 -3.52 0.99
C VAL A 1135 29.93 -3.90 2.44
N TYR A 1136 28.77 -3.57 3.01
CA TYR A 1136 28.35 -4.07 4.32
C TYR A 1136 28.13 -5.58 4.26
N THR A 1137 27.30 -6.05 3.32
CA THR A 1137 26.78 -7.41 3.41
C THR A 1137 27.88 -8.44 3.15
N GLU A 1138 28.72 -8.27 2.12
CA GLU A 1138 29.72 -9.27 1.75
C GLU A 1138 30.88 -9.33 2.75
N ARG A 1139 31.16 -8.23 3.48
CA ARG A 1139 32.10 -8.17 4.62
C ARG A 1139 31.78 -9.22 5.68
N TYR A 1140 30.50 -9.48 5.91
CA TYR A 1140 30.01 -10.39 6.95
C TYR A 1140 29.38 -11.68 6.40
N MET A 1141 28.94 -11.72 5.14
CA MET A 1141 28.23 -12.85 4.55
C MET A 1141 29.01 -13.59 3.45
N GLY A 1142 30.09 -13.04 2.91
CA GLY A 1142 30.64 -13.50 1.63
C GLY A 1142 29.70 -13.20 0.46
N LEU A 1143 29.85 -13.88 -0.67
CA LEU A 1143 29.03 -13.68 -1.87
C LEU A 1143 27.72 -14.51 -1.83
N PRO A 1144 26.62 -14.00 -2.38
CA PRO A 1144 25.37 -14.74 -2.55
C PRO A 1144 25.41 -15.71 -3.75
N THR A 1145 26.52 -16.42 -3.95
CA THR A 1145 26.66 -17.45 -5.01
C THR A 1145 26.51 -18.86 -4.44
N PRO A 1146 26.09 -19.86 -5.26
CA PRO A 1146 26.03 -21.27 -4.85
C PRO A 1146 27.37 -21.83 -4.36
N GLU A 1147 28.48 -21.30 -4.87
CA GLU A 1147 29.85 -21.71 -4.55
C GLU A 1147 30.36 -21.11 -3.23
N ASP A 1148 29.67 -20.09 -2.67
CA ASP A 1148 30.10 -19.37 -1.48
C ASP A 1148 29.11 -19.46 -0.30
N ASN A 1149 28.05 -18.63 -0.23
CA ASN A 1149 27.17 -18.60 0.95
C ASN A 1149 25.66 -18.43 0.66
N LEU A 1150 25.19 -18.60 -0.59
CA LEU A 1150 23.78 -18.38 -0.99
C LEU A 1150 22.74 -19.13 -0.14
N ASP A 1151 23.07 -20.32 0.37
CA ASP A 1151 22.16 -21.07 1.24
C ASP A 1151 21.88 -20.33 2.57
N HIS A 1152 22.88 -19.65 3.14
CA HIS A 1152 22.67 -18.87 4.36
C HIS A 1152 21.94 -17.55 4.08
N TYR A 1153 22.22 -16.90 2.94
CA TYR A 1153 21.44 -15.74 2.47
C TYR A 1153 19.93 -16.05 2.43
N ARG A 1154 19.55 -17.19 1.84
CA ARG A 1154 18.15 -17.65 1.77
C ARG A 1154 17.56 -17.98 3.15
N ASN A 1155 18.34 -18.64 4.02
CA ASN A 1155 17.91 -19.10 5.34
C ASN A 1155 17.87 -18.00 6.42
N SER A 1156 18.47 -16.84 6.17
CA SER A 1156 18.52 -15.69 7.09
C SER A 1156 17.45 -14.62 6.81
N THR A 1157 16.44 -14.91 6.00
CA THR A 1157 15.39 -13.95 5.66
C THR A 1157 14.27 -13.86 6.70
N VAL A 1158 13.76 -12.64 6.96
CA VAL A 1158 12.59 -12.41 7.81
C VAL A 1158 11.34 -13.08 7.22
N MET A 1159 11.17 -13.02 5.90
CA MET A 1159 10.02 -13.59 5.20
C MET A 1159 9.86 -15.10 5.41
N SER A 1160 10.97 -15.86 5.57
CA SER A 1160 10.92 -17.29 5.90
C SER A 1160 10.23 -17.60 7.24
N ARG A 1161 10.09 -16.59 8.12
CA ARG A 1161 9.55 -16.70 9.48
C ARG A 1161 8.12 -16.17 9.62
N ALA A 1162 7.47 -15.74 8.53
CA ALA A 1162 6.19 -15.02 8.56
C ALA A 1162 5.09 -15.73 9.40
N GLU A 1163 4.95 -17.05 9.28
CA GLU A 1163 3.94 -17.85 10.02
C GLU A 1163 4.03 -17.68 11.55
N ASN A 1164 5.25 -17.51 12.10
CA ASN A 1164 5.45 -17.37 13.54
C ASN A 1164 4.97 -16.02 14.10
N PHE A 1165 4.81 -14.99 13.26
CA PHE A 1165 4.32 -13.68 13.71
C PHE A 1165 2.87 -13.73 14.22
N LYS A 1166 2.11 -14.80 13.94
CA LYS A 1166 0.78 -15.06 14.52
C LYS A 1166 0.77 -15.16 16.05
N GLN A 1167 1.94 -15.25 16.68
CA GLN A 1167 2.13 -15.37 18.14
C GLN A 1167 2.33 -14.01 18.83
N VAL A 1168 2.53 -12.91 18.09
CA VAL A 1168 2.99 -11.62 18.63
C VAL A 1168 2.23 -10.43 18.00
N GLN A 1169 2.29 -9.27 18.64
CA GLN A 1169 1.87 -8.01 18.02
C GLN A 1169 3.10 -7.35 17.35
N TYR A 1170 3.01 -7.05 16.06
CA TYR A 1170 4.12 -6.46 15.29
C TYR A 1170 3.74 -5.09 14.72
N LEU A 1171 4.66 -4.13 14.83
CA LEU A 1171 4.57 -2.82 14.18
C LEU A 1171 5.78 -2.63 13.25
N LEU A 1172 5.48 -2.45 11.96
CA LEU A 1172 6.46 -2.27 10.90
C LEU A 1172 6.48 -0.81 10.43
N ILE A 1173 7.63 -0.13 10.54
CA ILE A 1173 7.79 1.29 10.18
C ILE A 1173 8.90 1.47 9.14
N HIS A 1174 8.72 2.33 8.15
CA HIS A 1174 9.72 2.60 7.11
C HIS A 1174 9.48 3.95 6.39
N GLY A 1175 10.53 4.69 6.03
CA GLY A 1175 10.45 5.83 5.09
C GLY A 1175 10.23 5.36 3.64
N THR A 1176 9.48 6.09 2.82
CA THR A 1176 9.28 5.71 1.40
C THR A 1176 10.42 6.12 0.48
N ALA A 1177 11.30 7.02 0.96
CA ALA A 1177 12.47 7.52 0.25
C ALA A 1177 13.80 7.06 0.88
N ASP A 1178 13.75 6.02 1.72
CA ASP A 1178 14.92 5.34 2.31
C ASP A 1178 15.83 4.78 1.19
N ASP A 1179 16.96 5.45 1.00
CA ASP A 1179 18.02 5.15 0.04
C ASP A 1179 19.01 4.09 0.53
N ASN A 1180 18.98 3.78 1.83
CA ASN A 1180 19.95 2.92 2.52
C ASN A 1180 19.37 1.52 2.74
N VAL A 1181 18.38 1.40 3.64
CA VAL A 1181 17.66 0.15 3.93
C VAL A 1181 16.36 0.04 3.15
N HIS A 1182 16.22 0.75 2.02
CA HIS A 1182 15.25 0.52 0.93
C HIS A 1182 13.87 -0.01 1.32
N PHE A 1183 12.81 0.79 1.15
CA PHE A 1183 11.41 0.40 1.42
C PHE A 1183 10.99 -0.98 0.86
N GLN A 1184 11.62 -1.45 -0.23
CA GLN A 1184 11.59 -2.84 -0.73
C GLN A 1184 11.66 -3.90 0.39
N GLN A 1185 12.51 -3.72 1.40
CA GLN A 1185 12.70 -4.64 2.53
C GLN A 1185 11.37 -4.83 3.30
N SER A 1186 10.70 -3.74 3.68
CA SER A 1186 9.40 -3.76 4.38
C SER A 1186 8.23 -4.12 3.47
N ALA A 1187 8.26 -3.76 2.19
CA ALA A 1187 7.29 -4.22 1.20
C ALA A 1187 7.28 -5.76 1.09
N GLN A 1188 8.46 -6.38 1.19
CA GLN A 1188 8.62 -7.84 1.17
C GLN A 1188 8.22 -8.51 2.49
N ILE A 1189 8.50 -7.90 3.66
CA ILE A 1189 7.96 -8.39 4.96
C ILE A 1189 6.43 -8.35 4.95
N SER A 1190 5.84 -7.19 4.63
CA SER A 1190 4.39 -7.00 4.63
C SER A 1190 3.67 -7.93 3.64
N LYS A 1191 4.24 -8.15 2.45
CA LYS A 1191 3.76 -9.18 1.51
C LYS A 1191 3.77 -10.58 2.14
N ALA A 1192 4.89 -11.02 2.73
CA ALA A 1192 5.00 -12.35 3.32
C ALA A 1192 4.03 -12.57 4.50
N LEU A 1193 3.79 -11.54 5.32
CA LEU A 1193 2.79 -11.57 6.39
C LEU A 1193 1.36 -11.69 5.84
N VAL A 1194 1.02 -10.94 4.78
CA VAL A 1194 -0.29 -11.04 4.11
C VAL A 1194 -0.49 -12.42 3.48
N ASP A 1195 0.51 -12.95 2.77
CA ASP A 1195 0.44 -14.27 2.12
C ASP A 1195 0.27 -15.41 3.15
N ALA A 1196 0.90 -15.29 4.33
CA ALA A 1196 0.73 -16.22 5.45
C ALA A 1196 -0.58 -15.99 6.25
N GLY A 1197 -1.33 -14.91 5.98
CA GLY A 1197 -2.56 -14.57 6.71
C GLY A 1197 -2.31 -14.11 8.15
N VAL A 1198 -1.32 -13.26 8.36
CA VAL A 1198 -0.95 -12.64 9.65
C VAL A 1198 -1.48 -11.21 9.71
N ASP A 1199 -2.03 -10.81 10.86
CA ASP A 1199 -2.40 -9.42 11.16
C ASP A 1199 -1.22 -8.67 11.81
N PHE A 1200 -0.98 -7.43 11.40
CA PHE A 1200 0.12 -6.59 11.88
C PHE A 1200 -0.19 -5.11 11.68
N GLN A 1201 0.47 -4.24 12.45
CA GLN A 1201 0.39 -2.79 12.27
C GLN A 1201 1.52 -2.31 11.36
N ALA A 1202 1.26 -1.27 10.57
CA ALA A 1202 2.23 -0.67 9.68
C ALA A 1202 2.11 0.85 9.63
N MET A 1203 3.23 1.54 9.45
CA MET A 1203 3.31 2.99 9.22
C MET A 1203 4.39 3.29 8.19
N TRP A 1204 4.02 3.88 7.05
CA TRP A 1204 4.99 4.42 6.10
C TRP A 1204 5.12 5.94 6.27
N TYR A 1205 6.31 6.45 6.05
CA TYR A 1205 6.61 7.88 6.09
C TYR A 1205 6.94 8.38 4.69
N THR A 1206 5.99 9.09 4.08
CA THR A 1206 6.13 9.63 2.72
C THR A 1206 7.33 10.57 2.65
N ASP A 1207 8.22 10.33 1.69
CA ASP A 1207 9.43 11.11 1.38
C ASP A 1207 10.48 11.27 2.49
N GLU A 1208 10.32 10.57 3.62
CA GLU A 1208 11.39 10.43 4.61
C GLU A 1208 12.42 9.38 4.19
N ASP A 1209 13.67 9.66 4.56
CA ASP A 1209 14.87 8.83 4.41
C ASP A 1209 14.97 7.72 5.49
N HIS A 1210 16.15 7.10 5.59
CA HIS A 1210 16.45 6.09 6.61
C HIS A 1210 16.34 6.58 8.06
N SER A 1211 16.56 7.87 8.30
CA SER A 1211 16.59 8.48 9.64
C SER A 1211 15.21 8.93 10.13
N ILE A 1212 14.24 9.14 9.23
CA ILE A 1212 12.88 9.62 9.54
C ILE A 1212 12.97 10.89 10.41
N ALA A 1213 13.84 11.81 9.97
CA ALA A 1213 14.42 12.86 10.78
C ALA A 1213 13.69 14.21 10.69
N SER A 1214 12.71 14.39 9.79
CA SER A 1214 12.01 15.67 9.72
C SER A 1214 11.26 15.93 11.03
N SER A 1215 11.17 17.21 11.42
CA SER A 1215 10.58 17.60 12.72
C SER A 1215 9.16 17.06 12.92
N ALA A 1216 8.37 16.93 11.84
CA ALA A 1216 7.04 16.35 11.89
C ALA A 1216 7.08 14.81 11.97
N ALA A 1217 7.87 14.15 11.12
CA ALA A 1217 7.98 12.70 11.09
C ALA A 1217 8.55 12.12 12.39
N HIS A 1218 9.63 12.72 12.89
CA HIS A 1218 10.25 12.40 14.17
C HIS A 1218 9.25 12.51 15.35
N GLN A 1219 8.45 13.59 15.39
CA GLN A 1219 7.41 13.73 16.41
C GLN A 1219 6.31 12.66 16.27
N HIS A 1220 5.91 12.32 15.04
CA HIS A 1220 4.89 11.30 14.81
C HIS A 1220 5.37 9.89 15.13
N ILE A 1221 6.60 9.50 14.75
CA ILE A 1221 7.10 8.12 14.92
C ILE A 1221 7.23 7.75 16.39
N TYR A 1222 7.89 8.60 17.20
CA TYR A 1222 8.01 8.33 18.63
C TYR A 1222 6.66 8.41 19.35
N THR A 1223 5.70 9.22 18.89
CA THR A 1223 4.32 9.19 19.41
C THR A 1223 3.61 7.88 19.06
N HIS A 1224 3.69 7.42 17.81
CA HIS A 1224 3.05 6.19 17.35
C HIS A 1224 3.63 4.94 18.03
N MET A 1225 4.96 4.85 18.15
CA MET A 1225 5.65 3.78 18.88
C MET A 1225 5.28 3.79 20.38
N SER A 1226 5.14 4.96 21.00
CA SER A 1226 4.73 5.07 22.41
C SER A 1226 3.32 4.53 22.62
N HIS A 1227 2.37 4.88 21.74
CA HIS A 1227 1.01 4.35 21.82
C HIS A 1227 0.94 2.84 21.57
N PHE A 1228 1.75 2.29 20.68
CA PHE A 1228 1.85 0.84 20.48
C PHE A 1228 2.35 0.12 21.74
N LEU A 1229 3.41 0.62 22.40
CA LEU A 1229 3.89 0.04 23.66
C LEU A 1229 2.88 0.20 24.80
N GLN A 1230 2.19 1.34 24.92
CA GLN A 1230 1.12 1.54 25.91
C GLN A 1230 -0.03 0.52 25.73
N GLN A 1231 -0.41 0.22 24.49
CA GLN A 1231 -1.41 -0.81 24.18
C GLN A 1231 -0.89 -2.22 24.48
N CYS A 1232 0.32 -2.56 24.02
CA CYS A 1232 0.94 -3.87 24.24
C CYS A 1232 1.17 -4.17 25.74
N PHE A 1233 1.63 -3.20 26.53
CA PHE A 1233 1.84 -3.35 27.98
C PHE A 1233 0.59 -3.07 28.82
N CYS A 1234 -0.53 -2.68 28.20
CA CYS A 1234 -1.80 -2.40 28.83
C CYS A 1234 -1.69 -1.36 29.97
N LEU A 1235 -1.13 -0.19 29.64
CA LEU A 1235 -0.85 0.92 30.57
C LEU A 1235 -1.97 1.98 30.64
N GLN A 1236 -3.14 1.72 30.03
CA GLN A 1236 -4.32 2.59 29.99
C GLN A 1236 -5.53 1.91 30.66
#